data_AF-A0A257WCU5-F1
#
_entry.id   AF-A0A257WCU5-F1
#
_cell.length_a   1.000
_cell.length_b   1.000
_cell.length_c   1.000
_cell.angle_alpha   90.00
_cell.angle_beta   90.00
_cell.angle_gamma   90.00
#
_symmetry.space_group_name_H-M   'P 1'
#
loop_
_entity.id
_entity.type
_entity.pdbx_description
1 polymer ?
#
loop_
_entity_poly.entity_id
_entity_poly.type
_entity_poly.pdbx_seq_one_letter_code
_entity_poly.pdbx_strand_id
1 'polypeptide(L)'
;MRRLLTIPFLLFLVAGFGQARSFTAQTYSGSQQTYVYKPPGYNSRKDWPLHIYLSGQGGVANNNISLLLNEGLPKKLNTGADYPLVALMAQLSTSFGTWEDAAITLIWNYATTNLQFDLNEVYIHGLSLGGAGTTLQLKVNPDRYAAAMVVSGSWNDLASGAIAGYFQVPVYQIHGTSDATVGYSSFDVVCDSIWARVNNGQSCQVLPKNQYIWGVGHSSVVWDDSVYTQFGKWMSWLHLHHKNKDTTAKRYVDSLHLAPTWDFYWQAKRAVDAIASSSFKTGLLNDLATEYAIINGVGSRRFLIDLGVSGKTTSGNITNVTAGTNGTTASNIVDDQGVASSYGFTVVARVNSGTPTVDKGIPGPYFGFAANTLDDAHEPYQSGGTYRLTNLNNSKTYNLRLPCITDQFSATQLGTRIEIGGVEKAVTLGYRSFTKYIEFLNVSPSSGNIDIAIKAQTLSGGWGAINAIELVEAGTTPEATTPPTANAGLDQTLIWPQNYCTLYGGWPSFSQKSNNGGKIVSWVWSKISGPGTAEIDKYKDYTDNATSVDSAVFIKGLSLGTHQFELLITDSSGGTDRDTVQVVVQNCTYNNSPKSITITADVYKPFSFATDFNVLPGDTVKIDAAQVDSLDNFIVGNVHGCPGQPIIIKPINGRLNIGTIKFSNTGEGVGNNKSSYIHLDGSGVPGYTYGVKARQFVIGTAHHMEANNIWSDNSGQVGIVIAPYENATPKSLDRMFPAHYMRGIYLHDFKVTRSVNEGVYVGGSTPQTFVGYSDPINARGDSVYIYNGEIDTSGQDGIQVSSFYKAWIFHNYMDRPAKNNIAGHGTGIILGSGTGGKIWNNIIRRAANQGILVSGHDSV
;
A
#
# COMPACT_ATOMS: atom_id res chain seq x y z
N MET A 1 59.55 18.06 13.12
CA MET A 1 58.51 19.07 13.42
C MET A 1 57.61 19.26 12.21
N ARG A 2 56.38 18.75 12.24
CA ARG A 2 55.20 19.26 11.52
C ARG A 2 53.99 18.69 12.26
N ARG A 3 53.20 19.58 12.86
CA ARG A 3 52.16 19.30 13.83
C ARG A 3 50.94 18.67 13.14
N LEU A 4 50.49 17.53 13.65
CA LEU A 4 49.14 17.00 13.42
C LEU A 4 48.13 17.91 14.12
N LEU A 5 47.20 18.47 13.36
CA LEU A 5 46.00 19.14 13.87
C LEU A 5 44.89 18.09 13.92
N THR A 6 44.71 17.51 15.11
CA THR A 6 43.51 16.76 15.49
C THR A 6 42.34 17.74 15.62
N ILE A 7 41.36 17.64 14.72
CA ILE A 7 40.05 18.28 14.85
C ILE A 7 39.16 17.30 15.64
N PRO A 8 38.62 17.68 16.82
CA PRO A 8 37.72 16.80 17.55
C PRO A 8 36.37 16.76 16.83
N PHE A 9 35.98 15.57 16.38
CA PHE A 9 34.62 15.25 15.96
C PHE A 9 33.71 15.40 17.19
N LEU A 10 32.88 16.45 17.22
CA LEU A 10 31.83 16.59 18.21
C LEU A 10 30.75 15.54 17.88
N LEU A 11 30.69 14.47 18.70
CA LEU A 11 29.54 13.58 18.75
C LEU A 11 28.32 14.40 19.19
N PHE A 12 27.49 14.84 18.24
CA PHE A 12 26.11 15.20 18.56
C PHE A 12 25.32 13.90 18.69
N LEU A 13 25.23 13.41 19.93
CA LEU A 13 24.28 12.38 20.32
C LEU A 13 22.90 13.04 20.32
N VAL A 14 22.27 13.13 19.14
CA VAL A 14 20.87 13.54 19.03
C VAL A 14 20.04 12.36 19.52
N ALA A 15 19.69 12.38 20.80
CA ALA A 15 18.64 11.55 21.35
C ALA A 15 17.29 12.00 20.76
N GLY A 16 17.01 11.58 19.53
CA GLY A 16 15.71 11.69 18.90
C GLY A 16 14.81 10.60 19.47
N PHE A 17 14.09 10.91 20.54
CA PHE A 17 13.07 10.04 21.10
C PHE A 17 11.94 9.81 20.08
N GLY A 18 11.98 8.68 19.36
CA GLY A 18 10.92 8.28 18.44
C GLY A 18 9.64 7.94 19.20
N GLN A 19 8.69 8.87 19.24
CA GLN A 19 7.33 8.63 19.75
C GLN A 19 6.62 7.60 18.86
N ALA A 20 5.88 6.64 19.42
CA ALA A 20 5.08 5.69 18.63
C ALA A 20 4.01 6.42 17.80
N ARG A 21 3.58 5.83 16.68
CA ARG A 21 2.44 6.35 15.92
C ARG A 21 1.21 6.45 16.83
N SER A 22 0.39 7.47 16.61
CA SER A 22 -0.90 7.64 17.29
C SER A 22 -2.01 7.55 16.24
N PHE A 23 -3.02 6.73 16.50
CA PHE A 23 -4.22 6.61 15.69
C PHE A 23 -5.42 6.63 16.62
N THR A 24 -6.08 7.78 16.76
CA THR A 24 -7.10 7.99 17.79
C THR A 24 -8.35 8.63 17.23
N ALA A 25 -9.51 8.12 17.63
CA ALA A 25 -10.78 8.81 17.40
C ALA A 25 -10.82 10.12 18.20
N GLN A 26 -11.34 11.18 17.59
CA GLN A 26 -11.51 12.50 18.17
C GLN A 26 -12.86 13.08 17.75
N THR A 27 -13.44 13.92 18.60
CA THR A 27 -14.64 14.70 18.30
C THR A 27 -14.27 16.17 18.40
N TYR A 28 -14.68 16.99 17.41
CA TYR A 28 -14.52 18.44 17.52
C TYR A 28 -15.82 19.18 17.16
N SER A 29 -16.10 20.22 17.94
CA SER A 29 -17.27 21.13 17.83
C SER A 29 -18.62 20.43 17.57
N GLY A 30 -19.33 20.05 18.64
CA GLY A 30 -20.63 19.41 18.55
C GLY A 30 -20.52 17.89 18.39
N SER A 31 -20.79 17.36 17.19
CA SER A 31 -20.97 15.92 16.89
C SER A 31 -20.07 15.36 15.78
N GLN A 32 -19.19 16.16 15.17
CA GLN A 32 -18.35 15.69 14.08
C GLN A 32 -17.14 14.90 14.58
N GLN A 33 -16.93 13.71 14.03
CA GLN A 33 -15.93 12.76 14.47
C GLN A 33 -14.83 12.59 13.42
N THR A 34 -13.60 12.30 13.85
CA THR A 34 -12.47 12.00 12.97
C THR A 34 -11.54 10.97 13.59
N TYR A 35 -10.87 10.17 12.77
CA TYR A 35 -9.62 9.54 13.21
C TYR A 35 -8.45 10.48 12.92
N VAL A 36 -7.60 10.67 13.91
CA VAL A 36 -6.34 11.40 13.79
C VAL A 36 -5.20 10.40 13.74
N TYR A 37 -4.45 10.39 12.64
CA TYR A 37 -3.19 9.68 12.53
C TYR A 37 -2.02 10.66 12.68
N LYS A 38 -1.13 10.35 13.61
CA LYS A 38 0.17 11.01 13.79
C LYS A 38 1.28 9.98 13.59
N PRO A 39 2.26 10.26 12.73
CA PRO A 39 3.32 9.32 12.42
C PRO A 39 4.27 9.15 13.61
N PRO A 40 5.11 8.10 13.61
CA PRO A 40 6.17 8.00 14.61
C PRO A 40 7.06 9.23 14.60
N GLY A 41 7.47 9.70 15.78
CA GLY A 41 8.27 10.92 15.92
C GLY A 41 7.52 12.20 15.54
N TYR A 42 6.18 12.19 15.51
CA TYR A 42 5.39 13.38 15.15
C TYR A 42 5.86 14.69 15.82
N ASN A 43 6.18 14.66 17.11
CA ASN A 43 6.63 15.84 17.85
C ASN A 43 8.07 16.28 17.52
N SER A 44 8.83 15.53 16.70
CA SER A 44 10.22 15.85 16.35
C SER A 44 10.35 16.79 15.14
N ARG A 45 9.28 17.02 14.39
CA ARG A 45 9.25 17.97 13.26
C ARG A 45 7.87 18.62 13.15
N LYS A 46 7.81 19.82 12.57
CA LYS A 46 6.58 20.62 12.47
C LYS A 46 5.96 20.68 11.07
N ASP A 47 6.72 20.25 10.08
CA ASP A 47 6.48 20.38 8.64
C ASP A 47 5.97 19.05 8.04
N TRP A 48 5.02 18.40 8.70
CA TRP A 48 4.41 17.18 8.19
C TRP A 48 3.41 17.48 7.05
N PRO A 49 3.32 16.63 6.01
CA PRO A 49 2.22 16.70 5.07
C PRO A 49 0.91 16.29 5.74
N LEU A 50 -0.14 17.08 5.57
CA LEU A 50 -1.48 16.81 6.11
C LEU A 50 -2.39 16.22 5.05
N HIS A 51 -3.02 15.08 5.36
CA HIS A 51 -4.05 14.45 4.55
C HIS A 51 -5.43 14.64 5.22
N ILE A 52 -6.36 15.30 4.52
CA ILE A 52 -7.75 15.42 4.93
C ILE A 52 -8.58 14.45 4.09
N TYR A 53 -9.10 13.42 4.73
CA TYR A 53 -9.95 12.41 4.12
C TYR A 53 -11.43 12.65 4.47
N LEU A 54 -12.28 12.66 3.45
CA LEU A 54 -13.73 12.78 3.56
C LEU A 54 -14.41 11.43 3.26
N SER A 55 -15.25 10.96 4.20
CA SER A 55 -15.96 9.69 4.07
C SER A 55 -17.03 9.67 2.98
N GLY A 56 -17.27 8.50 2.39
CA GLY A 56 -18.46 8.25 1.57
C GLY A 56 -19.74 8.13 2.39
N GLN A 57 -20.86 7.85 1.70
CA GLN A 57 -22.16 7.66 2.34
C GLN A 57 -22.17 6.50 3.35
N GLY A 58 -21.43 5.41 3.06
CA GLY A 58 -21.27 4.27 3.97
C GLY A 58 -20.52 4.61 5.26
N GLY A 59 -19.79 5.72 5.28
CA GLY A 59 -19.10 6.25 6.45
C GLY A 59 -19.86 7.38 7.16
N VAL A 60 -21.05 7.78 6.74
CA VAL A 60 -21.82 8.85 7.41
C VAL A 60 -22.14 8.44 8.84
N ALA A 61 -22.01 9.38 9.78
CA ALA A 61 -22.18 9.12 11.20
C ALA A 61 -23.58 8.61 11.50
N ASN A 62 -23.65 7.58 12.34
CA ASN A 62 -24.85 7.11 13.04
C ASN A 62 -24.52 6.87 14.53
N ASN A 63 -23.62 7.68 15.08
CA ASN A 63 -22.95 7.52 16.38
C ASN A 63 -21.88 6.41 16.44
N ASN A 64 -21.34 5.96 15.29
CA ASN A 64 -20.26 4.99 15.25
C ASN A 64 -19.12 5.41 14.29
N ILE A 65 -18.07 6.01 14.85
CA ILE A 65 -16.86 6.40 14.09
C ILE A 65 -16.13 5.20 13.47
N SER A 66 -16.29 4.00 14.06
CA SER A 66 -15.60 2.78 13.60
C SER A 66 -16.00 2.38 12.18
N LEU A 67 -17.13 2.88 11.66
CA LEU A 67 -17.53 2.68 10.26
C LEU A 67 -16.49 3.18 9.26
N LEU A 68 -15.72 4.21 9.63
CA LEU A 68 -14.63 4.71 8.79
C LEU A 68 -13.54 3.66 8.55
N LEU A 69 -13.38 2.69 9.45
CA LEU A 69 -12.30 1.70 9.35
C LEU A 69 -12.57 0.61 8.27
N ASN A 70 -13.74 0.62 7.64
CA ASN A 70 -14.15 -0.41 6.68
C ASN A 70 -13.64 -0.17 5.25
N GLU A 71 -13.32 1.07 4.91
CA GLU A 71 -12.91 1.49 3.57
C GLU A 71 -11.95 2.68 3.61
N GLY A 72 -11.22 2.89 2.53
CA GLY A 72 -10.48 4.12 2.28
C GLY A 72 -9.18 4.27 3.07
N LEU A 73 -8.78 5.53 3.28
CA LEU A 73 -7.60 5.87 4.09
C LEU A 73 -7.66 5.36 5.54
N PRO A 74 -8.79 5.46 6.26
CA PRO A 74 -8.85 4.98 7.64
C PRO A 74 -8.61 3.48 7.74
N LYS A 75 -9.19 2.67 6.85
CA LYS A 75 -8.87 1.24 6.74
C LYS A 75 -7.38 1.01 6.50
N LYS A 76 -6.77 1.76 5.57
CA LYS A 76 -5.36 1.61 5.21
C LYS A 76 -4.41 1.95 6.37
N LEU A 77 -4.63 3.07 7.05
CA LEU A 77 -3.76 3.50 8.15
C LEU A 77 -4.00 2.68 9.43
N ASN A 78 -5.21 2.16 9.64
CA ASN A 78 -5.51 1.27 10.77
C ASN A 78 -4.83 -0.10 10.65
N THR A 79 -4.68 -0.63 9.43
CA THR A 79 -4.12 -1.97 9.17
C THR A 79 -2.64 -1.97 8.76
N GLY A 80 -2.04 -0.79 8.54
CA GLY A 80 -0.80 -0.64 7.77
C GLY A 80 0.51 -0.43 8.56
N ALA A 81 1.57 -0.26 7.77
CA ALA A 81 2.88 0.24 8.17
C ALA A 81 2.81 1.74 8.53
N ASP A 82 3.85 2.24 9.20
CA ASP A 82 3.94 3.67 9.51
C ASP A 82 4.25 4.47 8.24
N TYR A 83 3.41 5.47 7.98
CA TYR A 83 3.56 6.41 6.86
C TYR A 83 3.97 7.80 7.37
N PRO A 84 4.84 8.53 6.66
CA PRO A 84 5.36 9.83 7.09
C PRO A 84 4.37 10.97 6.76
N LEU A 85 3.15 10.88 7.29
CA LEU A 85 2.08 11.86 7.08
C LEU A 85 1.27 12.07 8.35
N VAL A 86 0.59 13.20 8.46
CA VAL A 86 -0.50 13.42 9.43
C VAL A 86 -1.81 13.27 8.68
N ALA A 87 -2.81 12.58 9.25
CA ALA A 87 -4.12 12.47 8.62
C ALA A 87 -5.28 12.81 9.56
N LEU A 88 -6.26 13.52 9.02
CA LEU A 88 -7.60 13.69 9.57
C LEU A 88 -8.58 12.95 8.68
N MET A 89 -9.20 11.91 9.22
CA MET A 89 -10.11 11.03 8.53
C MET A 89 -11.52 11.25 9.06
N ALA A 90 -12.21 12.22 8.44
CA ALA A 90 -13.44 12.78 8.98
C ALA A 90 -14.67 11.96 8.60
N GLN A 91 -15.55 11.81 9.58
CA GLN A 91 -16.91 11.29 9.43
C GLN A 91 -17.87 12.45 9.18
N LEU A 92 -18.79 12.31 8.23
CA LEU A 92 -19.85 13.31 8.07
C LEU A 92 -20.87 13.17 9.23
N SER A 93 -21.09 14.23 10.00
CA SER A 93 -22.09 14.25 11.09
C SER A 93 -23.51 14.16 10.56
N THR A 94 -24.43 13.50 11.30
CA THR A 94 -25.88 13.46 10.99
C THR A 94 -26.54 14.83 10.95
N SER A 95 -25.92 15.84 11.58
CA SER A 95 -26.37 17.23 11.50
C SER A 95 -26.26 17.83 10.10
N PHE A 96 -25.52 17.18 9.20
CA PHE A 96 -25.36 17.58 7.80
C PHE A 96 -25.97 16.50 6.89
N GLY A 97 -26.62 16.92 5.81
CA GLY A 97 -27.14 16.01 4.78
C GLY A 97 -26.08 15.58 3.76
N THR A 98 -25.02 16.38 3.59
CA THR A 98 -23.90 16.14 2.67
C THR A 98 -22.64 16.87 3.17
N TRP A 99 -21.49 16.63 2.53
CA TRP A 99 -20.29 17.43 2.80
C TRP A 99 -20.47 18.85 2.27
N GLU A 100 -20.63 19.80 3.20
CA GLU A 100 -20.74 21.23 2.93
C GLU A 100 -19.50 21.97 3.43
N ASP A 101 -19.29 23.21 2.98
CA ASP A 101 -18.11 24.00 3.39
C ASP A 101 -18.02 24.22 4.91
N ALA A 102 -19.17 24.41 5.57
CA ALA A 102 -19.24 24.55 7.01
C ALA A 102 -18.70 23.29 7.72
N ALA A 103 -19.10 22.09 7.27
CA ALA A 103 -18.64 20.83 7.85
C ALA A 103 -17.14 20.61 7.65
N ILE A 104 -16.59 21.01 6.51
CA ILE A 104 -15.16 20.85 6.21
C ILE A 104 -14.31 21.90 6.93
N THR A 105 -14.84 23.11 7.11
CA THR A 105 -14.19 24.17 7.88
C THR A 105 -14.00 23.79 9.35
N LEU A 106 -14.89 22.99 9.93
CA LEU A 106 -14.68 22.43 11.26
C LEU A 106 -13.44 21.52 11.32
N ILE A 107 -13.22 20.68 10.30
CA ILE A 107 -12.02 19.84 10.16
C ILE A 107 -10.77 20.70 10.10
N TRP A 108 -10.81 21.75 9.26
CA TRP A 108 -9.70 22.68 9.07
C TRP A 108 -9.32 23.41 10.37
N ASN A 109 -10.32 23.92 11.10
CA ASN A 109 -10.12 24.58 12.39
C ASN A 109 -9.51 23.63 13.42
N TYR A 110 -9.95 22.36 13.46
CA TYR A 110 -9.33 21.36 14.31
C TYR A 110 -7.87 21.13 13.94
N ALA A 111 -7.58 20.94 12.65
CA ALA A 111 -6.22 20.70 12.15
C ALA A 111 -5.28 21.83 12.58
N THR A 112 -5.61 23.07 12.22
CA THR A 112 -4.80 24.28 12.48
C THR A 112 -4.63 24.59 13.96
N THR A 113 -5.56 24.16 14.81
CA THR A 113 -5.47 24.38 16.25
C THR A 113 -4.66 23.30 16.97
N ASN A 114 -4.75 22.05 16.52
CA ASN A 114 -4.30 20.89 17.31
C ASN A 114 -3.13 20.12 16.68
N LEU A 115 -2.81 20.37 15.40
CA LEU A 115 -1.82 19.60 14.65
C LEU A 115 -0.64 20.46 14.18
N GLN A 116 0.51 19.80 14.01
CA GLN A 116 1.76 20.32 13.46
C GLN A 116 1.87 19.74 12.05
N PHE A 117 1.75 20.61 11.06
CA PHE A 117 1.83 20.25 9.65
C PHE A 117 2.26 21.47 8.83
N ASP A 118 2.74 21.25 7.61
CA ASP A 118 3.03 22.31 6.67
C ASP A 118 1.74 22.77 5.96
N LEU A 119 1.39 24.05 6.12
CA LEU A 119 0.25 24.69 5.45
C LEU A 119 0.38 24.70 3.92
N ASN A 120 1.56 24.40 3.38
CA ASN A 120 1.81 24.27 1.96
C ASN A 120 1.73 22.83 1.44
N GLU A 121 1.55 21.85 2.33
CA GLU A 121 1.43 20.41 2.02
C GLU A 121 0.14 19.82 2.58
N VAL A 122 -0.97 20.51 2.34
CA VAL A 122 -2.30 19.99 2.69
C VAL A 122 -2.93 19.34 1.48
N TYR A 123 -3.32 18.09 1.62
CA TYR A 123 -3.96 17.29 0.58
C TYR A 123 -5.37 16.93 1.00
N ILE A 124 -6.33 17.06 0.10
CA ILE A 124 -7.72 16.67 0.36
C ILE A 124 -8.14 15.55 -0.57
N HIS A 125 -8.82 14.54 -0.03
CA HIS A 125 -9.33 13.45 -0.81
C HIS A 125 -10.55 12.80 -0.18
N GLY A 126 -11.33 12.11 -0.99
CA GLY A 126 -12.54 11.45 -0.52
C GLY A 126 -13.12 10.51 -1.55
N LEU A 127 -13.98 9.60 -1.07
CA LEU A 127 -14.68 8.64 -1.90
C LEU A 127 -16.18 8.95 -1.94
N SER A 128 -16.84 8.71 -3.07
CA SER A 128 -18.30 8.86 -3.23
C SER A 128 -18.78 10.24 -2.78
N LEU A 129 -19.67 10.30 -1.77
CA LEU A 129 -20.10 11.54 -1.11
C LEU A 129 -18.92 12.42 -0.67
N GLY A 130 -17.85 11.85 -0.12
CA GLY A 130 -16.61 12.55 0.23
C GLY A 130 -15.81 13.00 -0.99
N GLY A 131 -15.92 12.28 -2.11
CA GLY A 131 -15.41 12.73 -3.40
C GLY A 131 -16.13 14.01 -3.86
N ALA A 132 -17.46 14.08 -3.71
CA ALA A 132 -18.23 15.31 -3.97
C ALA A 132 -17.88 16.45 -3.01
N GLY A 133 -17.61 16.15 -1.73
CA GLY A 133 -17.09 17.14 -0.78
C GLY A 133 -15.71 17.67 -1.16
N THR A 134 -14.86 16.81 -1.73
CA THR A 134 -13.54 17.18 -2.24
C THR A 134 -13.66 18.15 -3.40
N THR A 135 -14.52 17.87 -4.38
CA THR A 135 -14.75 18.77 -5.53
C THR A 135 -15.30 20.12 -5.05
N LEU A 136 -16.25 20.14 -4.11
CA LEU A 136 -16.74 21.38 -3.50
C LEU A 136 -15.59 22.23 -2.94
N GLN A 137 -14.66 21.65 -2.19
CA GLN A 137 -13.56 22.40 -1.58
C GLN A 137 -12.59 23.01 -2.58
N LEU A 138 -12.35 22.33 -3.70
CA LEU A 138 -11.54 22.88 -4.79
C LEU A 138 -12.20 24.11 -5.44
N LYS A 139 -13.53 24.20 -5.38
CA LYS A 139 -14.28 25.38 -5.84
C LYS A 139 -14.20 26.52 -4.83
N VAL A 140 -14.49 26.24 -3.56
CA VAL A 140 -14.71 27.29 -2.55
C VAL A 140 -13.45 27.73 -1.82
N ASN A 141 -12.47 26.84 -1.64
CA ASN A 141 -11.24 27.09 -0.89
C ASN A 141 -10.00 26.48 -1.59
N PRO A 142 -9.75 26.76 -2.88
CA PRO A 142 -8.61 26.17 -3.60
C PRO A 142 -7.25 26.47 -2.94
N ASP A 143 -7.11 27.65 -2.33
CA ASP A 143 -5.86 28.08 -1.68
C ASP A 143 -5.46 27.25 -0.45
N ARG A 144 -6.36 26.41 0.09
CA ARG A 144 -6.04 25.55 1.23
C ARG A 144 -5.21 24.34 0.83
N TYR A 145 -5.23 23.92 -0.44
CA TYR A 145 -4.77 22.59 -0.83
C TYR A 145 -3.64 22.64 -1.86
N ALA A 146 -2.65 21.77 -1.67
CA ALA A 146 -1.52 21.58 -2.58
C ALA A 146 -1.84 20.62 -3.73
N ALA A 147 -2.66 19.60 -3.46
CA ALA A 147 -3.23 18.68 -4.46
C ALA A 147 -4.46 17.97 -3.87
N ALA A 148 -5.25 17.34 -4.74
CA ALA A 148 -6.43 16.60 -4.32
C ALA A 148 -6.62 15.28 -5.07
N MET A 149 -7.34 14.36 -4.45
CA MET A 149 -7.76 13.11 -5.08
C MET A 149 -9.27 12.86 -4.93
N VAL A 150 -9.95 12.63 -6.05
CA VAL A 150 -11.41 12.46 -6.12
C VAL A 150 -11.71 11.03 -6.56
N VAL A 151 -12.35 10.23 -5.70
CA VAL A 151 -12.66 8.82 -5.98
C VAL A 151 -14.17 8.62 -6.10
N SER A 152 -14.67 8.20 -7.26
CA SER A 152 -16.11 8.04 -7.53
C SER A 152 -16.96 9.24 -7.11
N GLY A 153 -16.39 10.46 -7.22
CA GLY A 153 -17.02 11.70 -6.80
C GLY A 153 -17.78 12.39 -7.93
N SER A 154 -18.75 13.23 -7.57
CA SER A 154 -19.53 13.99 -8.56
C SER A 154 -18.96 15.40 -8.78
N TRP A 155 -19.09 15.89 -10.01
CA TRP A 155 -18.73 17.25 -10.42
C TRP A 155 -19.95 18.12 -10.76
N ASN A 156 -21.00 18.00 -9.94
CA ASN A 156 -22.34 18.53 -10.23
C ASN A 156 -22.39 20.05 -10.49
N ASP A 157 -21.41 20.81 -10.00
CA ASP A 157 -21.34 22.28 -10.17
C ASP A 157 -20.69 22.74 -11.48
N LEU A 158 -20.04 21.85 -12.25
CA LEU A 158 -19.33 22.26 -13.48
C LEU A 158 -20.27 22.70 -14.60
N ALA A 159 -21.55 22.33 -14.55
CA ALA A 159 -22.58 22.83 -15.47
C ALA A 159 -22.83 24.35 -15.33
N SER A 160 -22.30 25.01 -14.28
CA SER A 160 -22.51 26.43 -13.98
C SER A 160 -21.38 27.37 -14.40
N GLY A 161 -20.30 26.88 -15.03
CA GLY A 161 -19.19 27.71 -15.55
C GLY A 161 -18.16 28.17 -14.50
N ALA A 162 -18.33 27.83 -13.22
CA ALA A 162 -17.42 28.19 -12.12
C ALA A 162 -16.18 27.27 -12.06
N ILE A 163 -15.29 27.33 -13.06
CA ILE A 163 -14.14 26.42 -13.20
C ILE A 163 -12.83 26.95 -12.57
N ALA A 164 -12.79 28.22 -12.13
CA ALA A 164 -11.52 28.91 -11.83
C ALA A 164 -10.72 28.34 -10.64
N GLY A 165 -11.38 27.83 -9.59
CA GLY A 165 -10.71 27.22 -8.43
C GLY A 165 -10.09 25.86 -8.73
N TYR A 166 -10.78 25.04 -9.54
CA TYR A 166 -10.33 23.70 -9.93
C TYR A 166 -9.05 23.68 -10.77
N PHE A 167 -8.73 24.80 -11.42
CA PHE A 167 -7.53 24.94 -12.25
C PHE A 167 -6.24 25.19 -11.47
N GLN A 168 -6.35 25.56 -10.20
CA GLN A 168 -5.22 25.99 -9.38
C GLN A 168 -4.63 24.83 -8.58
N VAL A 169 -5.42 23.79 -8.32
CA VAL A 169 -5.03 22.64 -7.51
C VAL A 169 -4.87 21.42 -8.42
N PRO A 170 -3.70 20.77 -8.47
CA PRO A 170 -3.52 19.49 -9.14
C PRO A 170 -4.51 18.43 -8.62
N VAL A 171 -5.25 17.79 -9.52
CA VAL A 171 -6.27 16.79 -9.16
C VAL A 171 -5.96 15.42 -9.76
N TYR A 172 -6.02 14.37 -8.96
CA TYR A 172 -6.09 12.99 -9.44
C TYR A 172 -7.52 12.47 -9.25
N GLN A 173 -8.19 12.13 -10.33
CA GLN A 173 -9.51 11.57 -10.30
C GLN A 173 -9.50 10.08 -10.66
N ILE A 174 -10.29 9.28 -9.92
CA ILE A 174 -10.41 7.83 -10.12
C ILE A 174 -11.89 7.42 -10.10
N HIS A 175 -12.40 6.70 -11.12
CA HIS A 175 -13.82 6.35 -11.23
C HIS A 175 -14.07 4.97 -11.85
N GLY A 176 -15.12 4.27 -11.43
CA GLY A 176 -15.60 3.04 -12.08
C GLY A 176 -16.51 3.35 -13.27
N THR A 177 -16.29 2.73 -14.44
CA THR A 177 -17.10 3.08 -15.63
C THR A 177 -18.51 2.52 -15.62
N SER A 178 -18.78 1.51 -14.81
CA SER A 178 -20.12 0.95 -14.60
C SER A 178 -20.79 1.49 -13.33
N ASP A 179 -20.29 2.63 -12.82
CA ASP A 179 -20.85 3.31 -11.66
C ASP A 179 -22.20 3.93 -12.00
N ALA A 180 -23.28 3.22 -11.62
CA ALA A 180 -24.65 3.66 -11.79
C ALA A 180 -25.13 4.62 -10.68
N THR A 181 -24.36 4.78 -9.60
CA THR A 181 -24.70 5.65 -8.47
C THR A 181 -24.25 7.08 -8.74
N VAL A 182 -22.98 7.23 -9.12
CA VAL A 182 -22.38 8.50 -9.55
C VAL A 182 -21.87 8.28 -10.96
N GLY A 183 -22.63 8.73 -11.95
CA GLY A 183 -22.25 8.56 -13.35
C GLY A 183 -20.89 9.20 -13.65
N TYR A 184 -20.01 8.43 -14.29
CA TYR A 184 -18.67 8.91 -14.67
C TYR A 184 -18.71 10.05 -15.71
N SER A 185 -19.85 10.31 -16.36
CA SER A 185 -20.01 11.42 -17.31
C SER A 185 -19.73 12.80 -16.70
N SER A 186 -19.97 12.98 -15.39
CA SER A 186 -19.59 14.22 -14.69
C SER A 186 -18.08 14.44 -14.62
N PHE A 187 -17.28 13.37 -14.73
CA PHE A 187 -15.83 13.37 -14.76
C PHE A 187 -15.28 13.92 -16.09
N ASP A 188 -15.96 13.60 -17.19
CA ASP A 188 -15.60 14.06 -18.53
C ASP A 188 -15.72 15.58 -18.66
N VAL A 189 -16.67 16.18 -17.93
CA VAL A 189 -16.87 17.63 -17.87
C VAL A 189 -15.64 18.35 -17.34
N VAL A 190 -14.85 17.75 -16.43
CA VAL A 190 -13.61 18.37 -15.93
C VAL A 190 -12.56 18.43 -17.02
N CYS A 191 -12.39 17.34 -17.75
CA CYS A 191 -11.42 17.25 -18.83
C CYS A 191 -11.78 18.27 -19.93
N ASP A 192 -13.07 18.31 -20.31
CA ASP A 192 -13.60 19.29 -21.27
C ASP A 192 -13.43 20.73 -20.80
N SER A 193 -13.67 21.00 -19.52
CA SER A 193 -13.49 22.32 -18.91
C SER A 193 -12.02 22.76 -18.91
N ILE A 194 -11.10 21.80 -18.77
CA ILE A 194 -9.67 22.07 -18.78
C ILE A 194 -9.14 22.37 -20.17
N TRP A 195 -9.61 21.63 -21.18
CA TRP A 195 -9.32 21.99 -22.57
C TRP A 195 -9.82 23.37 -22.93
N ALA A 196 -11.06 23.72 -22.55
CA ALA A 196 -11.64 25.02 -22.91
C ALA A 196 -10.79 26.21 -22.43
N ARG A 197 -10.19 26.13 -21.24
CA ARG A 197 -9.40 27.22 -20.65
C ARG A 197 -7.98 27.29 -21.18
N VAL A 198 -7.38 26.15 -21.45
CA VAL A 198 -6.07 26.12 -22.11
C VAL A 198 -6.17 26.66 -23.52
N ASN A 199 -7.21 26.28 -24.28
CA ASN A 199 -7.45 26.84 -25.61
C ASN A 199 -7.65 28.36 -25.57
N ASN A 200 -8.04 28.91 -24.41
CA ASN A 200 -8.12 30.34 -24.12
C ASN A 200 -6.82 30.93 -23.53
N GLY A 201 -5.69 30.24 -23.63
CA GLY A 201 -4.36 30.73 -23.25
C GLY A 201 -4.01 30.68 -21.75
N GLN A 202 -4.81 29.98 -20.93
CA GLN A 202 -4.54 29.85 -19.49
C GLN A 202 -3.51 28.74 -19.20
N SER A 203 -2.45 29.04 -18.44
CA SER A 203 -1.41 28.07 -18.07
C SER A 203 -1.80 27.24 -16.84
N CYS A 204 -1.61 25.92 -16.93
CA CYS A 204 -1.81 24.98 -15.84
C CYS A 204 -0.45 24.36 -15.47
N GLN A 205 -0.08 24.35 -14.18
CA GLN A 205 1.21 23.82 -13.75
C GLN A 205 1.29 22.29 -13.88
N VAL A 206 0.21 21.59 -13.50
CA VAL A 206 0.08 20.14 -13.59
C VAL A 206 -1.32 19.80 -14.08
N LEU A 207 -1.39 19.07 -15.20
CA LEU A 207 -2.66 18.59 -15.73
C LEU A 207 -3.28 17.57 -14.77
N PRO A 208 -4.62 17.52 -14.65
CA PRO A 208 -5.24 16.48 -13.86
C PRO A 208 -4.88 15.11 -14.39
N LYS A 209 -4.78 14.18 -13.46
CA LYS A 209 -4.57 12.77 -13.76
C LYS A 209 -5.89 12.05 -13.63
N ASN A 210 -6.28 11.30 -14.65
CA ASN A 210 -7.53 10.57 -14.69
C ASN A 210 -7.25 9.07 -14.78
N GLN A 211 -8.01 8.29 -14.04
CA GLN A 211 -7.98 6.83 -14.10
C GLN A 211 -9.39 6.26 -14.03
N TYR A 212 -9.74 5.46 -15.04
CA TYR A 212 -11.02 4.78 -15.11
C TYR A 212 -10.82 3.29 -14.86
N ILE A 213 -11.63 2.72 -13.97
CA ILE A 213 -11.63 1.29 -13.64
C ILE A 213 -12.78 0.64 -14.39
N TRP A 214 -12.43 -0.12 -15.42
CA TRP A 214 -13.43 -0.65 -16.35
C TRP A 214 -14.33 -1.73 -15.73
N GLY A 215 -15.62 -1.67 -16.04
CA GLY A 215 -16.59 -2.70 -15.67
C GLY A 215 -16.91 -2.73 -14.18
N VAL A 216 -16.32 -1.80 -13.42
CA VAL A 216 -16.47 -1.71 -11.99
C VAL A 216 -17.52 -0.65 -11.67
N GLY A 217 -18.50 -1.03 -10.85
CA GLY A 217 -19.53 -0.15 -10.33
C GLY A 217 -19.07 0.65 -9.11
N HIS A 218 -20.02 1.28 -8.42
CA HIS A 218 -19.78 2.06 -7.20
C HIS A 218 -19.36 1.16 -6.02
N SER A 219 -18.08 0.78 -5.94
CA SER A 219 -17.64 -0.29 -5.04
C SER A 219 -16.20 -0.15 -4.55
N SER A 220 -15.86 -0.93 -3.52
CA SER A 220 -14.53 -0.99 -2.90
C SER A 220 -13.41 -1.39 -3.83
N VAL A 221 -13.71 -1.97 -4.98
CA VAL A 221 -12.71 -2.21 -6.02
C VAL A 221 -12.13 -0.88 -6.56
N VAL A 222 -12.93 0.19 -6.61
CA VAL A 222 -12.44 1.52 -7.02
C VAL A 222 -11.59 2.13 -5.92
N TRP A 223 -12.09 2.23 -4.69
CA TRP A 223 -11.34 2.89 -3.62
C TRP A 223 -10.27 1.99 -2.99
N ASP A 224 -10.61 0.84 -2.43
CA ASP A 224 -9.64 0.02 -1.71
C ASP A 224 -8.65 -0.66 -2.66
N ASP A 225 -9.11 -1.33 -3.72
CA ASP A 225 -8.21 -2.12 -4.57
C ASP A 225 -7.40 -1.23 -5.51
N SER A 226 -8.03 -0.23 -6.13
CA SER A 226 -7.36 0.63 -7.10
C SER A 226 -6.63 1.81 -6.44
N VAL A 227 -7.12 2.32 -5.31
CA VAL A 227 -6.45 3.43 -4.60
C VAL A 227 -5.62 2.92 -3.42
N TYR A 228 -6.23 2.47 -2.34
CA TYR A 228 -5.52 2.30 -1.07
C TYR A 228 -4.66 1.03 -0.97
N THR A 229 -4.83 0.06 -1.86
CA THR A 229 -3.89 -1.04 -2.04
C THR A 229 -2.61 -0.55 -2.71
N GLN A 230 -2.73 0.31 -3.72
CA GLN A 230 -1.62 1.01 -4.39
C GLN A 230 -1.19 2.31 -3.68
N PHE A 231 -1.38 2.41 -2.35
CA PHE A 231 -1.25 3.66 -1.59
C PHE A 231 0.06 4.43 -1.84
N GLY A 232 1.20 3.72 -1.93
CA GLY A 232 2.50 4.36 -2.18
C GLY A 232 2.53 5.16 -3.48
N LYS A 233 1.92 4.64 -4.56
CA LYS A 233 1.90 5.29 -5.88
C LYS A 233 1.18 6.63 -5.86
N TRP A 234 0.06 6.71 -5.15
CA TRP A 234 -0.78 7.92 -5.11
C TRP A 234 -0.31 8.91 -4.06
N MET A 235 0.15 8.42 -2.91
CA MET A 235 0.76 9.25 -1.87
C MET A 235 1.99 9.99 -2.43
N SER A 236 2.84 9.29 -3.20
CA SER A 236 3.99 9.90 -3.87
C SER A 236 3.56 11.02 -4.82
N TRP A 237 2.51 10.78 -5.61
CA TRP A 237 2.00 11.80 -6.53
C TRP A 237 1.46 13.03 -5.78
N LEU A 238 0.69 12.85 -4.70
CA LEU A 238 0.24 13.97 -3.87
C LEU A 238 1.42 14.75 -3.31
N HIS A 239 2.43 14.06 -2.76
CA HIS A 239 3.61 14.66 -2.14
C HIS A 239 4.57 15.36 -3.11
N LEU A 240 4.46 15.13 -4.43
CA LEU A 240 5.16 15.96 -5.43
C LEU A 240 4.65 17.41 -5.44
N HIS A 241 3.43 17.64 -4.98
CA HIS A 241 2.77 18.94 -5.06
C HIS A 241 2.88 19.71 -3.75
N HIS A 242 3.16 20.99 -3.90
CA HIS A 242 3.31 21.96 -2.84
C HIS A 242 2.71 23.29 -3.33
N LYS A 243 2.10 24.05 -2.42
CA LYS A 243 1.45 25.33 -2.79
C LYS A 243 2.41 26.34 -3.43
N ASN A 244 3.68 26.33 -3.02
CA ASN A 244 4.74 27.00 -3.77
C ASN A 244 5.10 26.20 -5.03
N LYS A 245 4.86 26.84 -6.18
CA LYS A 245 5.11 26.29 -7.52
C LYS A 245 6.58 25.97 -7.78
N ASP A 246 7.51 26.75 -7.21
CA ASP A 246 8.96 26.52 -7.33
C ASP A 246 9.37 25.22 -6.65
N THR A 247 8.81 24.96 -5.45
CA THR A 247 9.02 23.70 -4.72
C THR A 247 8.47 22.52 -5.49
N THR A 248 7.26 22.64 -6.05
CA THR A 248 6.68 21.60 -6.93
C THR A 248 7.60 21.32 -8.12
N ALA A 249 8.03 22.36 -8.84
CA ALA A 249 8.93 22.22 -9.99
C ALA A 249 10.23 21.51 -9.61
N LYS A 250 10.85 21.89 -8.49
CA LYS A 250 12.04 21.22 -7.99
C LYS A 250 11.79 19.77 -7.59
N ARG A 251 10.66 19.43 -6.94
CA ARG A 251 10.34 18.03 -6.60
C ARG A 251 10.20 17.14 -7.83
N TYR A 252 9.65 17.67 -8.92
CA TYR A 252 9.62 16.96 -10.19
C TYR A 252 11.01 16.86 -10.85
N VAL A 253 11.87 17.86 -10.76
CA VAL A 253 13.27 17.73 -11.25
C VAL A 253 14.07 16.76 -10.39
N ASP A 254 13.94 16.83 -9.08
CA ASP A 254 14.55 15.89 -8.13
C ASP A 254 14.10 14.47 -8.40
N SER A 255 12.79 14.25 -8.58
CA SER A 255 12.27 12.92 -8.89
C SER A 255 12.65 12.45 -10.32
N LEU A 256 13.01 13.37 -11.21
CA LEU A 256 13.52 13.04 -12.54
C LEU A 256 14.95 12.54 -12.49
N HIS A 257 15.81 13.20 -11.70
CA HIS A 257 17.17 12.71 -11.43
C HIS A 257 17.19 11.26 -10.92
N LEU A 258 16.11 10.86 -10.26
CA LEU A 258 15.91 9.57 -9.64
C LEU A 258 15.29 8.54 -10.59
N ALA A 259 14.44 8.99 -11.51
CA ALA A 259 13.78 8.15 -12.52
C ALA A 259 13.83 8.85 -13.89
N PRO A 260 15.00 8.86 -14.56
CA PRO A 260 15.23 9.55 -15.83
C PRO A 260 14.44 8.86 -16.94
N THR A 261 13.17 9.21 -17.03
CA THR A 261 12.22 8.71 -18.02
C THR A 261 11.63 9.89 -18.74
N TRP A 262 11.28 9.70 -20.01
CA TRP A 262 10.66 10.78 -20.79
C TRP A 262 9.34 11.23 -20.19
N ASP A 263 8.50 10.30 -19.71
CA ASP A 263 7.23 10.60 -19.03
C ASP A 263 7.43 11.60 -17.89
N PHE A 264 8.46 11.36 -17.09
CA PHE A 264 8.75 12.17 -15.93
C PHE A 264 9.48 13.47 -16.30
N TYR A 265 10.35 13.43 -17.32
CA TYR A 265 11.03 14.61 -17.87
C TYR A 265 10.02 15.66 -18.30
N TRP A 266 8.99 15.26 -19.05
CA TRP A 266 7.98 16.20 -19.55
C TRP A 266 7.01 16.68 -18.47
N GLN A 267 6.83 15.93 -17.39
CA GLN A 267 6.13 16.43 -16.20
C GLN A 267 6.97 17.50 -15.48
N ALA A 268 8.26 17.25 -15.28
CA ALA A 268 9.20 18.19 -14.68
C ALA A 268 9.37 19.47 -15.52
N LYS A 269 9.59 19.33 -16.83
CA LYS A 269 9.71 20.46 -17.76
C LYS A 269 8.49 21.36 -17.72
N ARG A 270 7.27 20.78 -17.70
CA ARG A 270 6.03 21.57 -17.56
C ARG A 270 5.95 22.31 -16.23
N ALA A 271 6.28 21.62 -15.13
CA ALA A 271 6.29 22.25 -13.81
C ALA A 271 7.30 23.43 -13.74
N VAL A 272 8.47 23.29 -14.36
CA VAL A 272 9.51 24.34 -14.48
C VAL A 272 9.08 25.45 -15.43
N ASP A 273 8.44 25.14 -16.55
CA ASP A 273 7.99 26.17 -17.50
C ASP A 273 6.91 27.06 -16.90
N ALA A 274 6.07 26.50 -16.02
CA ALA A 274 4.97 27.19 -15.35
C ALA A 274 5.40 28.14 -14.22
N ILE A 275 6.65 28.09 -13.74
CA ILE A 275 7.17 29.03 -12.74
C ILE A 275 7.70 30.32 -13.37
N ALA A 276 7.72 31.41 -12.61
CA ALA A 276 8.19 32.71 -13.08
C ALA A 276 9.69 32.70 -13.44
N SER A 277 10.10 33.56 -14.37
CA SER A 277 11.51 33.70 -14.75
C SER A 277 12.36 34.17 -13.55
N SER A 278 13.37 33.38 -13.19
CA SER A 278 14.27 33.63 -12.06
C SER A 278 15.57 32.83 -12.24
N SER A 279 16.61 33.14 -11.45
CA SER A 279 17.83 32.33 -11.40
C SER A 279 17.58 30.89 -10.97
N PHE A 280 16.58 30.67 -10.11
CA PHE A 280 16.12 29.33 -9.72
C PHE A 280 15.55 28.55 -10.90
N LYS A 281 14.68 29.17 -11.72
CA LYS A 281 14.17 28.57 -12.96
C LYS A 281 15.31 28.25 -13.92
N THR A 282 16.27 29.16 -14.09
CA THR A 282 17.47 28.91 -14.92
C THR A 282 18.27 27.70 -14.42
N GLY A 283 18.44 27.55 -13.11
CA GLY A 283 19.07 26.37 -12.51
C GLY A 283 18.33 25.07 -12.87
N LEU A 284 17.01 25.02 -12.65
CA LEU A 284 16.20 23.85 -12.99
C LEU A 284 16.18 23.54 -14.50
N LEU A 285 16.25 24.55 -15.36
CA LEU A 285 16.38 24.34 -16.81
C LEU A 285 17.73 23.73 -17.21
N ASN A 286 18.81 24.07 -16.51
CA ASN A 286 20.12 23.44 -16.71
C ASN A 286 20.12 21.99 -16.22
N ASP A 287 19.47 21.72 -15.08
CA ASP A 287 19.29 20.35 -14.56
C ASP A 287 18.48 19.52 -15.57
N LEU A 288 17.39 20.07 -16.11
CA LEU A 288 16.62 19.44 -17.18
C LEU A 288 17.46 19.21 -18.44
N ALA A 289 18.29 20.15 -18.88
CA ALA A 289 19.17 19.93 -20.03
C ALA A 289 20.14 18.76 -19.80
N THR A 290 20.63 18.61 -18.57
CA THR A 290 21.48 17.49 -18.17
C THR A 290 20.72 16.16 -18.20
N GLU A 291 19.53 16.12 -17.58
CA GLU A 291 18.66 14.94 -17.58
C GLU A 291 18.18 14.57 -18.99
N TYR A 292 17.91 15.55 -19.84
CA TYR A 292 17.59 15.33 -21.24
C TYR A 292 18.72 14.57 -21.94
N ALA A 293 19.99 14.97 -21.76
CA ALA A 293 21.14 14.30 -22.39
C ALA A 293 21.32 12.86 -21.88
N ILE A 294 21.08 12.64 -20.58
CA ILE A 294 21.08 11.33 -19.93
C ILE A 294 19.99 10.44 -20.54
N ILE A 295 18.76 10.92 -20.61
CA ILE A 295 17.59 10.16 -21.08
C ILE A 295 17.66 9.87 -22.59
N ASN A 296 18.17 10.84 -23.37
CA ASN A 296 18.31 10.70 -24.82
C ASN A 296 19.50 9.81 -25.20
N GLY A 297 20.53 9.74 -24.35
CA GLY A 297 21.81 9.12 -24.63
C GLY A 297 22.77 10.13 -25.26
N VAL A 298 24.01 10.18 -24.75
CA VAL A 298 25.04 11.11 -25.22
C VAL A 298 25.35 10.82 -26.69
N GLY A 299 25.17 11.83 -27.55
CA GLY A 299 25.40 11.71 -29.00
C GLY A 299 24.24 11.10 -29.80
N SER A 300 23.15 10.70 -29.15
CA SER A 300 21.92 10.25 -29.82
C SER A 300 21.18 11.43 -30.44
N ARG A 301 20.60 11.21 -31.62
CA ARG A 301 19.70 12.19 -32.28
C ARG A 301 18.24 11.80 -32.05
N ARG A 302 17.41 12.80 -31.77
CA ARG A 302 15.98 12.66 -31.50
C ARG A 302 15.17 13.40 -32.56
N PHE A 303 14.24 12.73 -33.21
CA PHE A 303 13.43 13.27 -34.29
C PHE A 303 11.96 13.22 -33.89
N LEU A 304 11.27 14.32 -34.14
CA LEU A 304 9.85 14.50 -33.84
C LEU A 304 9.08 14.66 -35.16
N ILE A 305 8.16 13.74 -35.43
CA ILE A 305 7.37 13.70 -36.66
C ILE A 305 5.90 13.93 -36.29
N ASP A 306 5.36 15.02 -36.80
CA ASP A 306 3.95 15.38 -36.71
C ASP A 306 3.21 14.77 -37.91
N LEU A 307 2.14 14.02 -37.62
CA LEU A 307 1.35 13.31 -38.64
C LEU A 307 0.19 14.17 -39.16
N GLY A 308 0.07 15.44 -38.74
CA GLY A 308 -1.15 16.24 -38.90
C GLY A 308 -1.47 16.84 -40.27
N VAL A 309 -2.38 17.81 -40.30
CA VAL A 309 -2.85 18.50 -41.53
C VAL A 309 -2.28 19.92 -41.63
N SER A 310 -2.15 20.44 -42.84
CA SER A 310 -1.41 21.69 -43.13
C SER A 310 -1.94 22.95 -42.43
N GLY A 311 -3.18 22.93 -41.91
CA GLY A 311 -3.80 24.07 -41.22
C GLY A 311 -3.43 24.23 -39.74
N LYS A 312 -2.74 23.25 -39.15
CA LYS A 312 -2.40 23.19 -37.72
C LYS A 312 -0.90 22.98 -37.48
N THR A 313 -0.06 23.38 -38.43
CA THR A 313 1.42 23.29 -38.37
C THR A 313 2.03 23.87 -37.10
N THR A 314 2.97 23.13 -36.53
CA THR A 314 3.71 23.40 -35.29
C THR A 314 4.84 24.42 -35.42
N SER A 315 5.18 25.06 -34.30
CA SER A 315 6.41 25.82 -34.06
C SER A 315 7.53 24.90 -33.56
N GLY A 316 8.80 25.20 -33.89
CA GLY A 316 9.97 24.45 -33.43
C GLY A 316 10.56 23.46 -34.46
N ASN A 317 11.50 22.63 -34.01
CA ASN A 317 12.22 21.67 -34.86
C ASN A 317 11.45 20.33 -34.98
N ILE A 318 10.26 20.39 -35.58
CA ILE A 318 9.35 19.24 -35.76
C ILE A 318 9.12 19.05 -37.26
N THR A 319 9.25 17.80 -37.73
CA THR A 319 8.99 17.47 -39.13
C THR A 319 7.49 17.23 -39.32
N ASN A 320 6.81 18.14 -40.02
CA ASN A 320 5.41 17.93 -40.36
C ASN A 320 5.26 17.12 -41.66
N VAL A 321 4.56 16.00 -41.58
CA VAL A 321 4.17 15.21 -42.73
C VAL A 321 2.68 15.43 -42.95
N THR A 322 2.36 16.44 -43.75
CA THR A 322 0.98 16.79 -44.11
C THR A 322 0.32 15.59 -44.82
N ALA A 323 -0.44 14.81 -44.06
CA ALA A 323 -0.95 13.51 -44.49
C ALA A 323 -2.12 13.67 -45.47
N GLY A 324 -1.83 13.89 -46.76
CA GLY A 324 -2.85 13.98 -47.80
C GLY A 324 -3.23 12.64 -48.41
N THR A 325 -2.26 11.80 -48.72
CA THR A 325 -2.42 10.67 -49.67
C THR A 325 -1.32 9.61 -49.53
N ASN A 326 -1.56 8.40 -50.05
CA ASN A 326 -0.50 7.40 -50.21
C ASN A 326 0.63 7.96 -51.08
N GLY A 327 1.88 7.66 -50.71
CA GLY A 327 3.08 8.11 -51.40
C GLY A 327 3.61 9.47 -50.96
N THR A 328 2.96 10.17 -50.03
CA THR A 328 3.52 11.41 -49.44
C THR A 328 4.85 11.12 -48.75
N THR A 329 5.90 11.87 -49.10
CA THR A 329 7.25 11.71 -48.54
C THR A 329 7.73 12.99 -47.87
N ALA A 330 8.36 12.88 -46.71
CA ALA A 330 9.24 13.91 -46.15
C ALA A 330 10.68 13.42 -46.22
N SER A 331 11.58 14.26 -46.73
CA SER A 331 13.01 13.96 -46.83
C SER A 331 13.80 14.91 -45.95
N ASN A 332 14.98 14.48 -45.52
CA ASN A 332 15.89 15.25 -44.69
C ASN A 332 15.25 15.73 -43.37
N ILE A 333 14.55 14.83 -42.69
CA ILE A 333 13.88 15.16 -41.42
C ILE A 333 14.91 15.75 -40.42
N VAL A 334 14.51 16.79 -39.71
CA VAL A 334 15.37 17.49 -38.74
C VAL A 334 15.24 16.85 -37.36
N ASP A 335 16.34 16.79 -36.62
CA ASP A 335 16.27 16.44 -35.19
C ASP A 335 15.72 17.61 -34.37
N ASP A 336 15.43 17.36 -33.10
CA ASP A 336 14.82 18.36 -32.21
C ASP A 336 15.76 19.52 -31.84
N GLN A 337 17.03 19.46 -32.26
CA GLN A 337 18.01 20.56 -32.23
C GLN A 337 18.09 21.34 -33.56
N GLY A 338 17.34 20.92 -34.58
CA GLY A 338 17.24 21.60 -35.87
C GLY A 338 18.31 21.19 -36.88
N VAL A 339 19.08 20.15 -36.60
CA VAL A 339 20.10 19.63 -37.51
C VAL A 339 19.42 18.67 -38.50
N ALA A 340 19.65 18.88 -39.79
CA ALA A 340 19.12 18.01 -40.84
C ALA A 340 19.74 16.60 -40.79
N SER A 341 19.04 15.59 -41.30
CA SER A 341 19.53 14.22 -41.47
C SER A 341 19.37 13.76 -42.92
N SER A 342 19.85 12.57 -43.26
CA SER A 342 19.48 11.89 -44.52
C SER A 342 18.19 11.08 -44.39
N TYR A 343 17.60 11.02 -43.20
CA TYR A 343 16.42 10.20 -42.92
C TYR A 343 15.19 10.79 -43.59
N GLY A 344 14.25 9.91 -43.91
CA GLY A 344 12.98 10.29 -44.51
C GLY A 344 11.80 9.59 -43.84
N PHE A 345 10.62 10.00 -44.27
CA PHE A 345 9.34 9.42 -43.88
C PHE A 345 8.48 9.25 -45.13
N THR A 346 7.69 8.19 -45.21
CA THR A 346 6.77 7.90 -46.32
C THR A 346 5.44 7.36 -45.80
N VAL A 347 4.34 7.93 -46.28
CA VAL A 347 3.00 7.38 -46.11
C VAL A 347 2.82 6.25 -47.12
N VAL A 348 3.07 4.99 -46.73
CA VAL A 348 2.93 3.83 -47.63
C VAL A 348 1.45 3.51 -47.87
N ALA A 349 0.70 3.41 -46.77
CA ALA A 349 -0.75 3.27 -46.77
C ALA A 349 -1.34 4.21 -45.71
N ARG A 350 -2.20 5.13 -46.14
CA ARG A 350 -2.82 6.12 -45.28
C ARG A 350 -3.79 5.45 -44.31
N VAL A 351 -3.76 5.88 -43.04
CA VAL A 351 -4.81 5.57 -42.07
C VAL A 351 -6.06 6.37 -42.43
N ASN A 352 -7.20 5.70 -42.59
CA ASN A 352 -8.43 6.31 -43.07
C ASN A 352 -8.95 7.34 -42.06
N SER A 353 -8.94 8.63 -42.39
CA SER A 353 -9.30 9.70 -41.45
C SER A 353 -10.82 9.76 -41.26
N GLY A 354 -11.37 8.96 -40.36
CA GLY A 354 -12.48 9.49 -39.57
C GLY A 354 -11.92 10.70 -38.85
N THR A 355 -12.35 11.92 -39.18
CA THR A 355 -11.95 13.08 -38.41
C THR A 355 -12.42 12.83 -36.99
N PRO A 356 -11.53 12.74 -35.99
CA PRO A 356 -11.98 12.59 -34.61
C PRO A 356 -12.91 13.77 -34.32
N THR A 357 -14.11 13.51 -33.81
CA THR A 357 -14.96 14.58 -33.22
C THR A 357 -14.36 15.16 -31.92
N VAL A 358 -13.09 14.89 -31.64
CA VAL A 358 -12.33 15.35 -30.47
C VAL A 358 -11.13 16.16 -30.95
N ASP A 359 -11.46 17.33 -31.45
CA ASP A 359 -10.58 18.48 -31.71
C ASP A 359 -10.06 19.07 -30.38
N LYS A 360 -9.42 18.24 -29.54
CA LYS A 360 -9.15 18.55 -28.13
C LYS A 360 -7.78 18.04 -27.68
N GLY A 361 -6.70 18.53 -28.31
CA GLY A 361 -5.32 18.17 -27.98
C GLY A 361 -4.90 18.48 -26.54
N ILE A 362 -3.66 18.10 -26.22
CA ILE A 362 -3.10 18.37 -24.90
C ILE A 362 -2.71 19.85 -24.81
N PRO A 363 -3.05 20.51 -23.70
CA PRO A 363 -2.44 21.75 -23.29
C PRO A 363 -0.91 21.74 -23.22
N GLY A 364 -0.26 22.47 -24.12
CA GLY A 364 1.17 22.74 -24.09
C GLY A 364 2.03 21.61 -24.69
N PRO A 365 3.36 21.80 -24.75
CA PRO A 365 4.23 20.85 -25.39
C PRO A 365 4.19 19.50 -24.65
N TYR A 366 4.04 18.42 -25.40
CA TYR A 366 3.94 17.06 -24.89
C TYR A 366 4.95 16.19 -25.61
N PHE A 367 5.84 15.55 -24.85
CA PHE A 367 6.98 14.83 -25.44
C PHE A 367 7.80 15.69 -26.41
N GLY A 368 7.92 16.99 -26.16
CA GLY A 368 8.63 17.92 -27.04
C GLY A 368 7.88 18.30 -28.32
N PHE A 369 6.75 17.66 -28.63
CA PHE A 369 5.82 18.13 -29.64
C PHE A 369 5.08 19.36 -29.13
N ALA A 370 4.71 20.30 -30.01
CA ALA A 370 3.88 21.43 -29.60
C ALA A 370 2.40 21.02 -29.46
N ALA A 371 1.62 21.86 -28.77
CA ALA A 371 0.25 21.53 -28.34
C ALA A 371 -0.66 21.07 -29.50
N ASN A 372 -0.53 21.73 -30.65
CA ASN A 372 -1.31 21.47 -31.86
C ASN A 372 -0.92 20.21 -32.64
N THR A 373 0.26 19.62 -32.41
CA THR A 373 0.60 18.29 -32.99
C THR A 373 -0.37 17.21 -32.54
N LEU A 374 -0.98 17.39 -31.37
CA LEU A 374 -1.92 16.41 -30.82
C LEU A 374 -3.38 16.68 -31.22
N ASP A 375 -3.66 17.78 -31.92
CA ASP A 375 -4.99 18.11 -32.44
C ASP A 375 -5.32 17.34 -33.73
N ASP A 376 -4.35 16.63 -34.32
CA ASP A 376 -4.47 15.98 -35.62
C ASP A 376 -4.32 14.45 -35.55
N ALA A 377 -5.11 13.83 -34.67
CA ALA A 377 -5.06 12.40 -34.48
C ALA A 377 -5.62 11.62 -35.70
N HIS A 378 -4.95 10.53 -36.08
CA HIS A 378 -5.37 9.61 -37.14
C HIS A 378 -6.03 8.37 -36.54
N GLU A 379 -7.29 8.14 -36.86
CA GLU A 379 -8.08 7.01 -36.37
C GLU A 379 -8.11 5.83 -37.37
N PRO A 380 -7.52 4.66 -37.07
CA PRO A 380 -7.65 3.48 -37.91
C PRO A 380 -9.00 2.77 -37.77
N TYR A 381 -10.11 3.46 -38.05
CA TYR A 381 -11.46 2.87 -38.01
C TYR A 381 -11.69 1.99 -39.25
N GLN A 382 -12.04 0.71 -39.03
CA GLN A 382 -12.33 -0.32 -40.06
C GLN A 382 -11.19 -0.65 -41.05
N SER A 383 -10.16 0.20 -41.16
CA SER A 383 -9.01 0.05 -42.05
C SER A 383 -7.76 0.61 -41.39
N GLY A 384 -6.65 -0.13 -41.50
CA GLY A 384 -5.35 0.26 -40.95
C GLY A 384 -4.53 1.10 -41.93
N GLY A 385 -3.25 1.30 -41.62
CA GLY A 385 -2.30 1.99 -42.47
C GLY A 385 -0.87 1.49 -42.26
N THR A 386 0.06 2.01 -43.05
CA THR A 386 1.49 1.72 -42.92
C THR A 386 2.26 2.99 -43.18
N TYR A 387 3.03 3.42 -42.18
CA TYR A 387 3.95 4.53 -42.26
C TYR A 387 5.38 3.98 -42.24
N ARG A 388 6.28 4.57 -43.02
CA ARG A 388 7.65 4.08 -43.18
C ARG A 388 8.65 5.17 -42.87
N LEU A 389 9.58 4.89 -41.96
CA LEU A 389 10.82 5.66 -41.84
C LEU A 389 11.81 5.11 -42.87
N THR A 390 12.49 5.99 -43.60
CA THR A 390 13.37 5.64 -44.73
C THR A 390 14.79 6.19 -44.55
N ASN A 391 15.73 5.61 -45.28
CA ASN A 391 17.16 5.99 -45.31
C ASN A 391 17.85 5.93 -43.93
N LEU A 392 17.34 5.13 -43.00
CA LEU A 392 17.95 4.90 -41.70
C LEU A 392 19.27 4.15 -41.84
N ASN A 393 20.19 4.37 -40.90
CA ASN A 393 21.47 3.67 -40.87
C ASN A 393 21.28 2.24 -40.36
N ASN A 394 21.49 1.24 -41.21
CA ASN A 394 21.37 -0.19 -40.86
C ASN A 394 22.35 -0.66 -39.77
N SER A 395 23.39 0.11 -39.46
CA SER A 395 24.34 -0.21 -38.37
C SER A 395 23.88 0.32 -37.01
N LYS A 396 22.78 1.08 -36.95
CA LYS A 396 22.19 1.61 -35.72
C LYS A 396 20.87 0.90 -35.40
N THR A 397 20.49 0.96 -34.14
CA THR A 397 19.13 0.64 -33.70
C THR A 397 18.40 1.92 -33.28
N TYR A 398 17.07 1.82 -33.21
CA TYR A 398 16.21 2.98 -32.99
C TYR A 398 15.14 2.67 -31.94
N ASN A 399 14.89 3.64 -31.07
CA ASN A 399 13.75 3.62 -30.16
C ASN A 399 12.62 4.45 -30.78
N LEU A 400 11.42 3.89 -30.84
CA LEU A 400 10.23 4.58 -31.34
C LEU A 400 9.21 4.73 -30.22
N ARG A 401 8.68 5.95 -30.05
CA ARG A 401 7.47 6.18 -29.26
C ARG A 401 6.39 6.78 -30.12
N LEU A 402 5.20 6.23 -29.98
CA LEU A 402 4.05 6.59 -30.78
C LEU A 402 2.96 7.07 -29.81
N PRO A 403 2.92 8.39 -29.50
CA PRO A 403 1.81 8.98 -28.75
C PRO A 403 0.47 8.59 -29.35
N CYS A 404 -0.39 8.07 -28.49
CA CYS A 404 -1.68 7.56 -28.91
C CYS A 404 -2.75 7.85 -27.86
N ILE A 405 -3.97 8.03 -28.34
CA ILE A 405 -5.16 8.21 -27.51
C ILE A 405 -6.12 7.06 -27.79
N THR A 406 -6.91 6.69 -26.79
CA THR A 406 -7.96 5.70 -26.96
C THR A 406 -9.14 6.06 -26.07
N ASP A 407 -10.31 5.61 -26.52
CA ASP A 407 -11.59 5.62 -25.84
C ASP A 407 -12.18 4.22 -26.07
N GLN A 408 -11.67 3.24 -25.31
CA GLN A 408 -12.36 1.98 -25.05
C GLN A 408 -11.59 0.97 -24.19
N PHE A 409 -12.31 -0.11 -23.88
CA PHE A 409 -12.71 -0.46 -22.54
C PHE A 409 -13.16 -1.95 -22.52
N SER A 410 -12.26 -2.88 -22.82
CA SER A 410 -12.29 -4.32 -22.46
C SER A 410 -11.22 -5.04 -23.28
N ALA A 411 -10.82 -6.25 -22.89
CA ALA A 411 -9.86 -7.04 -23.66
C ALA A 411 -10.33 -7.39 -25.09
N THR A 412 -11.63 -7.25 -25.36
CA THR A 412 -12.25 -7.55 -26.66
C THR A 412 -12.42 -6.32 -27.56
N GLN A 413 -12.31 -5.10 -27.03
CA GLN A 413 -12.41 -3.84 -27.78
C GLN A 413 -11.00 -3.24 -27.91
N LEU A 414 -10.39 -3.44 -29.07
CA LEU A 414 -8.95 -3.23 -29.24
C LEU A 414 -8.66 -1.75 -29.53
N GLY A 415 -7.96 -1.07 -28.61
CA GLY A 415 -7.53 0.34 -28.70
C GLY A 415 -6.48 0.59 -29.80
N THR A 416 -5.62 1.61 -29.66
CA THR A 416 -4.56 1.87 -30.66
C THR A 416 -3.59 0.69 -30.69
N ARG A 417 -3.37 0.13 -31.89
CA ARG A 417 -2.53 -1.04 -32.14
C ARG A 417 -1.51 -0.77 -33.23
N ILE A 418 -0.26 -1.10 -32.94
CA ILE A 418 0.88 -0.85 -33.81
C ILE A 418 1.74 -2.10 -33.88
N GLU A 419 2.13 -2.49 -35.09
CA GLU A 419 3.04 -3.58 -35.34
C GLU A 419 4.31 -3.07 -36.02
N ILE A 420 5.47 -3.44 -35.48
CA ILE A 420 6.79 -3.16 -36.05
C ILE A 420 7.60 -4.44 -36.02
N GLY A 421 8.17 -4.85 -37.17
CA GLY A 421 9.02 -6.05 -37.25
C GLY A 421 8.31 -7.34 -36.82
N GLY A 422 6.99 -7.44 -37.04
CA GLY A 422 6.18 -8.60 -36.64
C GLY A 422 5.77 -8.63 -35.16
N VAL A 423 6.12 -7.61 -34.36
CA VAL A 423 5.71 -7.48 -32.97
C VAL A 423 4.57 -6.47 -32.87
N GLU A 424 3.37 -6.94 -32.53
CA GLU A 424 2.21 -6.07 -32.26
C GLU A 424 2.20 -5.63 -30.79
N LYS A 425 1.98 -4.34 -30.55
CA LYS A 425 1.74 -3.73 -29.24
C LYS A 425 0.46 -2.92 -29.27
N ALA A 426 -0.21 -2.84 -28.13
CA ALA A 426 -1.48 -2.14 -27.97
C ALA A 426 -1.49 -1.30 -26.70
N VAL A 427 -2.19 -0.17 -26.74
CA VAL A 427 -2.64 0.51 -25.52
C VAL A 427 -4.09 0.11 -25.26
N THR A 428 -4.33 -0.54 -24.13
CA THR A 428 -5.65 -0.91 -23.61
C THR A 428 -5.94 -0.12 -22.34
N LEU A 429 -7.21 0.19 -22.06
CA LEU A 429 -7.65 0.82 -20.79
C LEU A 429 -7.08 2.22 -20.56
N GLY A 430 -7.36 3.14 -21.47
CA GLY A 430 -7.18 4.57 -21.27
C GLY A 430 -8.41 5.28 -21.83
N TYR A 431 -8.98 6.19 -21.07
CA TYR A 431 -9.99 7.10 -21.62
C TYR A 431 -9.36 8.47 -21.66
N ARG A 432 -9.11 8.96 -22.88
CA ARG A 432 -8.47 10.26 -23.12
C ARG A 432 -7.22 10.44 -22.24
N SER A 433 -6.41 9.38 -22.12
CA SER A 433 -5.16 9.43 -21.35
C SER A 433 -4.06 9.85 -22.30
N PHE A 434 -3.91 11.17 -22.47
CA PHE A 434 -2.96 11.73 -23.42
C PHE A 434 -1.50 11.56 -22.99
N THR A 435 -1.22 10.89 -21.87
CA THR A 435 0.14 10.56 -21.45
C THR A 435 0.61 9.20 -21.94
N LYS A 436 -0.22 8.45 -22.68
CA LYS A 436 0.08 7.12 -23.18
C LYS A 436 0.75 7.14 -24.54
N TYR A 437 1.65 6.18 -24.74
CA TYR A 437 2.31 5.90 -26.00
C TYR A 437 2.56 4.41 -26.12
N ILE A 438 2.77 3.95 -27.35
CA ILE A 438 3.34 2.63 -27.64
C ILE A 438 4.85 2.82 -27.84
N GLU A 439 5.66 2.03 -27.15
CA GLU A 439 7.13 2.08 -27.27
C GLU A 439 7.69 0.81 -27.92
N PHE A 440 8.60 0.99 -28.85
CA PHE A 440 9.47 -0.05 -29.38
C PHE A 440 10.92 0.33 -29.13
N LEU A 441 11.69 -0.57 -28.51
CA LEU A 441 13.09 -0.34 -28.18
C LEU A 441 13.99 -1.14 -29.11
N ASN A 442 15.15 -0.59 -29.45
CA ASN A 442 16.21 -1.24 -30.21
C ASN A 442 15.76 -1.83 -31.56
N VAL A 443 14.85 -1.15 -32.27
CA VAL A 443 14.37 -1.56 -33.58
C VAL A 443 15.48 -1.41 -34.61
N SER A 444 15.79 -2.50 -35.30
CA SER A 444 16.78 -2.51 -36.39
C SER A 444 16.07 -2.22 -37.73
N PRO A 445 16.57 -1.28 -38.55
CA PRO A 445 16.04 -1.10 -39.89
C PRO A 445 16.31 -2.32 -40.78
N SER A 446 15.38 -2.60 -41.71
CA SER A 446 15.57 -3.55 -42.80
C SER A 446 15.78 -2.78 -44.10
N SER A 447 16.97 -2.89 -44.69
CA SER A 447 17.35 -2.14 -45.91
C SER A 447 17.12 -0.63 -45.79
N GLY A 448 17.44 -0.07 -44.62
CA GLY A 448 17.29 1.35 -44.30
C GLY A 448 15.87 1.77 -43.93
N ASN A 449 14.94 0.83 -43.78
CA ASN A 449 13.54 1.13 -43.52
C ASN A 449 13.03 0.52 -42.20
N ILE A 450 12.14 1.24 -41.53
CA ILE A 450 11.30 0.71 -40.45
C ILE A 450 9.85 0.94 -40.87
N ASP A 451 9.10 -0.15 -41.03
CA ASP A 451 7.66 -0.14 -41.30
C ASP A 451 6.87 -0.15 -39.99
N ILE A 452 5.95 0.80 -39.88
CA ILE A 452 5.06 1.02 -38.76
C ILE A 452 3.65 0.72 -39.25
N ALA A 453 3.19 -0.51 -39.00
CA ALA A 453 1.87 -0.96 -39.38
C ALA A 453 0.86 -0.57 -38.30
N ILE A 454 -0.07 0.32 -38.65
CA ILE A 454 -1.15 0.78 -37.77
C ILE A 454 -2.36 -0.11 -38.05
N LYS A 455 -2.81 -0.89 -37.07
CA LYS A 455 -3.82 -1.94 -37.29
C LYS A 455 -5.24 -1.36 -37.21
N ALA A 456 -6.12 -1.85 -38.08
CA ALA A 456 -7.54 -1.47 -38.07
C ALA A 456 -8.21 -1.82 -36.73
N GLN A 457 -9.17 -1.01 -36.29
CA GLN A 457 -10.10 -1.38 -35.24
C GLN A 457 -11.10 -2.43 -35.76
N THR A 458 -11.39 -3.45 -34.97
CA THR A 458 -12.13 -4.65 -35.42
C THR A 458 -13.59 -4.73 -34.98
N LEU A 459 -14.10 -3.86 -34.10
CA LEU A 459 -15.48 -3.93 -33.55
C LEU A 459 -16.11 -2.55 -33.31
N SER A 460 -17.45 -2.49 -33.29
CA SER A 460 -18.24 -1.28 -32.99
C SER A 460 -18.30 -0.99 -31.48
N GLY A 461 -17.96 0.24 -31.05
CA GLY A 461 -18.15 0.67 -29.65
C GLY A 461 -17.23 1.78 -29.12
N GLY A 462 -16.25 2.24 -29.92
CA GLY A 462 -15.28 3.27 -29.53
C GLY A 462 -14.02 3.23 -30.38
N TRP A 463 -12.98 3.98 -30.00
CA TRP A 463 -11.95 4.43 -30.93
C TRP A 463 -10.54 4.50 -30.32
N GLY A 464 -9.54 4.58 -31.19
CA GLY A 464 -8.15 4.83 -30.86
C GLY A 464 -7.51 5.60 -32.00
N ALA A 465 -6.54 6.46 -31.69
CA ALA A 465 -5.84 7.27 -32.66
C ALA A 465 -4.34 7.35 -32.36
N ILE A 466 -3.57 7.70 -33.39
CA ILE A 466 -2.14 8.03 -33.32
C ILE A 466 -1.96 9.49 -33.72
N ASN A 467 -1.11 10.22 -32.99
CA ASN A 467 -0.95 11.66 -33.20
C ASN A 467 0.41 12.00 -33.83
N ALA A 468 1.47 11.33 -33.39
CA ALA A 468 2.84 11.66 -33.76
C ALA A 468 3.76 10.44 -33.67
N ILE A 469 5.01 10.61 -34.14
CA ILE A 469 6.07 9.61 -33.98
C ILE A 469 7.32 10.32 -33.45
N GLU A 470 7.84 9.82 -32.33
CA GLU A 470 9.17 10.12 -31.82
C GLU A 470 10.12 8.99 -32.23
N LEU A 471 11.25 9.35 -32.84
CA LEU A 471 12.33 8.44 -33.22
C LEU A 471 13.62 8.89 -32.52
N VAL A 472 14.26 7.98 -31.78
CA VAL A 472 15.55 8.25 -31.13
C VAL A 472 16.58 7.25 -31.66
N GLU A 473 17.71 7.73 -32.14
CA GLU A 473 18.86 6.88 -32.41
C GLU A 473 19.33 6.27 -31.09
N ALA A 474 19.33 4.94 -30.98
CA ALA A 474 19.97 4.31 -29.83
C ALA A 474 21.49 4.38 -30.05
N GLY A 475 22.20 5.05 -29.15
CA GLY A 475 23.66 5.08 -29.19
C GLY A 475 24.25 3.67 -29.09
N THR A 476 25.45 3.48 -29.63
CA THR A 476 26.31 2.38 -29.17
C THR A 476 26.46 2.57 -27.66
N THR A 477 26.12 1.55 -26.87
CA THR A 477 26.15 1.55 -25.40
C THR A 477 27.25 2.48 -24.85
N PRO A 478 26.93 3.47 -23.99
CA PRO A 478 27.95 4.35 -23.44
C PRO A 478 29.02 3.52 -22.70
N GLU A 479 30.29 3.85 -22.90
CA GLU A 479 31.33 3.47 -21.94
C GLU A 479 30.91 3.97 -20.55
N ALA A 480 31.03 3.09 -19.56
CA ALA A 480 30.77 3.40 -18.16
C ALA A 480 31.78 4.43 -17.64
N THR A 481 31.50 5.73 -17.79
CA THR A 481 32.39 6.77 -17.27
C THR A 481 31.94 7.37 -15.93
N THR A 482 30.70 7.10 -15.48
CA THR A 482 30.21 7.56 -14.17
C THR A 482 29.40 6.46 -13.46
N PRO A 483 29.82 5.95 -12.28
CA PRO A 483 29.08 4.92 -11.53
C PRO A 483 27.70 5.45 -11.08
N PRO A 484 26.70 4.60 -10.82
CA PRO A 484 25.40 5.01 -10.29
C PRO A 484 25.55 5.60 -8.86
N THR A 485 24.46 6.07 -8.25
CA THR A 485 24.43 6.49 -6.84
C THR A 485 23.42 5.66 -6.07
N ALA A 486 23.91 4.95 -5.05
CA ALA A 486 23.13 4.08 -4.19
C ALA A 486 22.49 4.85 -3.03
N ASN A 487 21.31 4.42 -2.61
CA ASN A 487 20.61 4.89 -1.43
C ASN A 487 19.85 3.74 -0.76
N ALA A 488 20.27 3.33 0.43
CA ALA A 488 19.74 2.22 1.21
C ALA A 488 18.51 2.61 2.06
N GLY A 489 18.09 3.87 2.00
CA GLY A 489 16.99 4.41 2.79
C GLY A 489 17.41 4.81 4.21
N LEU A 490 16.42 5.18 5.03
CA LEU A 490 16.67 5.64 6.41
C LEU A 490 16.95 4.49 7.37
N ASP A 491 17.79 4.78 8.36
CA ASP A 491 18.00 3.95 9.53
C ASP A 491 16.67 3.63 10.25
N GLN A 492 16.55 2.39 10.73
CA GLN A 492 15.35 1.87 11.39
C GLN A 492 15.62 1.49 12.83
N THR A 493 14.60 1.65 13.68
CA THR A 493 14.60 1.15 15.05
C THR A 493 13.42 0.21 15.25
N LEU A 494 13.70 -1.02 15.66
CA LEU A 494 12.73 -2.06 15.97
C LEU A 494 12.67 -2.29 17.47
N ILE A 495 11.47 -2.58 17.97
CA ILE A 495 11.24 -2.90 19.37
C ILE A 495 11.05 -4.41 19.52
N TRP A 496 11.92 -5.05 20.30
CA TRP A 496 11.89 -6.49 20.53
C TRP A 496 10.52 -6.94 21.08
N PRO A 497 9.94 -8.04 20.55
CA PRO A 497 10.57 -9.05 19.71
C PRO A 497 10.18 -8.92 18.25
N GLN A 498 9.82 -7.71 17.80
CA GLN A 498 9.88 -7.45 16.38
C GLN A 498 11.35 -7.62 15.95
N ASN A 499 11.60 -8.73 15.27
CA ASN A 499 12.91 -9.15 14.79
C ASN A 499 12.95 -9.17 13.26
N TYR A 500 12.06 -8.41 12.64
CA TYR A 500 11.92 -8.32 11.21
C TYR A 500 11.55 -6.90 10.78
N CYS A 501 11.98 -6.51 9.60
CA CYS A 501 11.64 -5.24 8.97
C CYS A 501 11.74 -5.32 7.44
N THR A 502 11.28 -4.28 6.76
CA THR A 502 11.48 -4.13 5.32
C THR A 502 12.45 -2.99 5.08
N LEU A 503 13.48 -3.23 4.27
CA LEU A 503 14.41 -2.20 3.79
C LEU A 503 14.04 -1.85 2.35
N TYR A 504 14.07 -0.56 2.02
CA TYR A 504 13.65 -0.04 0.72
C TYR A 504 14.81 0.69 0.04
N GLY A 505 15.35 0.08 -1.01
CA GLY A 505 16.33 0.70 -1.89
C GLY A 505 15.66 1.55 -2.95
N GLY A 506 15.03 2.67 -2.59
CA GLY A 506 14.48 3.58 -3.58
C GLY A 506 12.98 3.79 -3.54
N TRP A 507 12.45 3.99 -2.34
CA TRP A 507 11.16 4.64 -2.15
C TRP A 507 11.27 6.15 -2.53
N PRO A 508 10.19 6.91 -2.83
CA PRO A 508 10.24 8.17 -3.61
C PRO A 508 11.18 9.27 -3.10
N SER A 509 11.56 9.22 -1.83
CA SER A 509 12.50 10.15 -1.18
C SER A 509 13.93 9.62 -1.05
N PHE A 510 14.23 8.39 -1.51
CA PHE A 510 15.48 7.64 -1.29
C PHE A 510 15.98 6.93 -2.56
N SER A 511 15.67 7.45 -3.74
CA SER A 511 15.84 6.72 -5.00
C SER A 511 17.28 6.60 -5.47
N GLN A 512 17.51 5.50 -6.20
CA GLN A 512 18.78 5.19 -6.85
C GLN A 512 18.96 6.10 -8.06
N LYS A 513 20.20 6.51 -8.35
CA LYS A 513 20.51 7.29 -9.55
C LYS A 513 21.39 6.49 -10.49
N SER A 514 21.05 6.43 -11.76
CA SER A 514 22.01 6.06 -12.80
C SER A 514 22.64 7.34 -13.35
N ASN A 515 23.97 7.43 -13.35
CA ASN A 515 24.68 8.63 -13.79
C ASN A 515 25.05 8.60 -15.29
N ASN A 516 24.66 7.54 -16.03
CA ASN A 516 24.99 7.34 -17.45
C ASN A 516 23.75 7.21 -18.36
N GLY A 517 22.55 7.53 -17.89
CA GLY A 517 21.31 7.32 -18.67
C GLY A 517 20.84 5.87 -18.74
N GLY A 518 21.61 4.94 -18.15
CA GLY A 518 21.18 3.55 -17.96
C GLY A 518 20.05 3.40 -16.95
N LYS A 519 19.40 2.25 -16.92
CA LYS A 519 18.48 1.88 -15.83
C LYS A 519 19.26 1.13 -14.75
N ILE A 520 18.85 1.19 -13.49
CA ILE A 520 19.33 0.20 -12.51
C ILE A 520 18.76 -1.16 -12.91
N VAL A 521 19.62 -2.17 -13.00
CA VAL A 521 19.29 -3.53 -13.44
C VAL A 521 19.55 -4.60 -12.38
N SER A 522 20.27 -4.25 -11.31
CA SER A 522 20.56 -5.16 -10.20
C SER A 522 20.50 -4.43 -8.86
N TRP A 523 20.00 -5.14 -7.85
CA TRP A 523 19.91 -4.71 -6.46
C TRP A 523 20.30 -5.90 -5.58
N VAL A 524 21.35 -5.73 -4.78
CA VAL A 524 21.88 -6.77 -3.90
C VAL A 524 21.97 -6.23 -2.48
N TRP A 525 21.20 -6.83 -1.59
CA TRP A 525 21.22 -6.52 -0.17
C TRP A 525 22.07 -7.53 0.61
N SER A 526 22.96 -7.03 1.46
CA SER A 526 23.82 -7.85 2.31
C SER A 526 23.83 -7.34 3.73
N LYS A 527 23.83 -8.24 4.73
CA LYS A 527 24.14 -7.86 6.10
C LYS A 527 25.66 -7.69 6.24
N ILE A 528 26.11 -6.52 6.66
CA ILE A 528 27.55 -6.23 6.80
C ILE A 528 28.03 -6.28 8.26
N SER A 529 27.15 -6.03 9.24
CA SER A 529 27.50 -6.11 10.67
C SER A 529 26.31 -6.36 11.59
N GLY A 530 26.59 -6.65 12.86
CA GLY A 530 25.62 -6.82 13.94
C GLY A 530 25.41 -8.27 14.40
N PRO A 531 24.74 -8.47 15.55
CA PRO A 531 24.64 -9.77 16.21
C PRO A 531 23.85 -10.81 15.40
N GLY A 532 24.16 -12.10 15.58
CA GLY A 532 23.45 -13.23 14.96
C GLY A 532 23.47 -13.26 13.43
N THR A 533 22.68 -14.15 12.85
CA THR A 533 22.40 -14.20 11.40
C THR A 533 21.00 -13.61 11.15
N ALA A 534 20.84 -12.80 10.10
CA ALA A 534 19.52 -12.34 9.66
C ALA A 534 19.20 -12.99 8.31
N GLU A 535 17.96 -13.41 8.12
CA GLU A 535 17.45 -13.90 6.83
C GLU A 535 17.04 -12.69 5.98
N ILE A 536 17.48 -12.65 4.73
CA ILE A 536 17.14 -11.59 3.77
C ILE A 536 16.33 -12.24 2.65
N ASP A 537 15.03 -11.97 2.63
CA ASP A 537 14.13 -12.44 1.58
C ASP A 537 13.86 -11.31 0.58
N LYS A 538 13.70 -11.66 -0.70
CA LYS A 538 13.20 -10.70 -1.70
C LYS A 538 11.85 -10.16 -1.26
N TYR A 539 11.67 -8.84 -1.31
CA TYR A 539 10.36 -8.24 -1.11
C TYR A 539 9.46 -8.60 -2.29
N LYS A 540 8.33 -9.25 -1.99
CA LYS A 540 7.28 -9.54 -2.97
C LYS A 540 6.13 -8.57 -2.75
N ASP A 541 5.96 -7.64 -3.68
CA ASP A 541 4.72 -6.89 -3.80
C ASP A 541 3.71 -7.77 -4.55
N TYR A 542 2.74 -8.31 -3.83
CA TYR A 542 1.79 -9.28 -4.37
C TYR A 542 0.58 -8.65 -5.06
N THR A 543 0.64 -7.35 -5.40
CA THR A 543 -0.47 -6.59 -5.98
C THR A 543 -0.38 -6.42 -7.50
N ASP A 544 0.72 -6.85 -8.11
CA ASP A 544 0.88 -7.02 -9.56
C ASP A 544 1.23 -8.49 -9.84
N ASN A 545 0.98 -8.99 -11.03
CA ASN A 545 1.32 -10.38 -11.39
C ASN A 545 2.80 -10.68 -11.11
N ALA A 546 3.11 -11.31 -9.97
CA ALA A 546 4.35 -12.00 -9.63
C ALA A 546 5.69 -11.29 -9.97
N THR A 547 5.79 -9.96 -9.83
CA THR A 547 7.07 -9.26 -9.97
C THR A 547 7.62 -8.87 -8.60
N SER A 548 8.80 -9.42 -8.25
CA SER A 548 9.57 -8.95 -7.10
C SER A 548 9.95 -7.49 -7.31
N VAL A 549 9.79 -6.64 -6.28
CA VAL A 549 10.38 -5.30 -6.32
C VAL A 549 11.83 -5.49 -5.91
N ASP A 550 12.72 -5.69 -6.88
CA ASP A 550 14.10 -6.09 -6.64
C ASP A 550 14.85 -5.10 -5.73
N SER A 551 14.39 -3.86 -5.64
CA SER A 551 14.97 -2.82 -4.80
C SER A 551 14.66 -2.92 -3.31
N ALA A 552 13.67 -3.72 -2.89
CA ALA A 552 13.29 -3.89 -1.48
C ALA A 552 13.53 -5.33 -0.99
N VAL A 553 13.81 -5.46 0.31
CA VAL A 553 13.99 -6.77 0.97
C VAL A 553 13.27 -6.85 2.31
N PHE A 554 12.80 -8.05 2.63
CA PHE A 554 12.22 -8.39 3.93
C PHE A 554 13.26 -9.11 4.78
N ILE A 555 13.68 -8.47 5.87
CA ILE A 555 14.68 -8.98 6.81
C ILE A 555 13.96 -9.68 7.96
N LYS A 556 14.39 -10.89 8.34
CA LYS A 556 13.89 -11.64 9.50
C LYS A 556 15.01 -12.12 10.41
N GLY A 557 14.66 -12.54 11.63
CA GLY A 557 15.60 -13.19 12.54
C GLY A 557 16.64 -12.24 13.15
N LEU A 558 16.38 -10.94 13.16
CA LEU A 558 17.25 -9.96 13.82
C LEU A 558 17.36 -10.27 15.32
N SER A 559 18.50 -9.96 15.93
CA SER A 559 18.73 -10.16 17.37
C SER A 559 18.82 -8.80 18.05
N LEU A 560 18.68 -8.74 19.38
CA LEU A 560 18.91 -7.48 20.10
C LEU A 560 20.30 -6.91 19.77
N GLY A 561 20.35 -5.65 19.39
CA GLY A 561 21.56 -4.90 19.03
C GLY A 561 21.41 -4.14 17.72
N THR A 562 22.51 -3.49 17.32
CA THR A 562 22.60 -2.74 16.08
C THR A 562 23.07 -3.64 14.95
N HIS A 563 22.35 -3.65 13.85
CA HIS A 563 22.71 -4.30 12.59
C HIS A 563 22.95 -3.27 11.50
N GLN A 564 23.81 -3.60 10.55
CA GLN A 564 23.96 -2.80 9.33
C GLN A 564 23.75 -3.67 8.10
N PHE A 565 23.04 -3.11 7.13
CA PHE A 565 22.75 -3.72 5.84
C PHE A 565 23.25 -2.78 4.74
N GLU A 566 23.90 -3.34 3.73
CA GLU A 566 24.38 -2.64 2.55
C GLU A 566 23.51 -2.99 1.36
N LEU A 567 23.16 -1.97 0.58
CA LEU A 567 22.58 -2.09 -0.75
C LEU A 567 23.66 -1.80 -1.80
N LEU A 568 23.95 -2.78 -2.64
CA LEU A 568 24.73 -2.64 -3.87
C LEU A 568 23.77 -2.56 -5.06
N ILE A 569 23.90 -1.51 -5.88
CA ILE A 569 23.16 -1.39 -7.14
C ILE A 569 24.08 -1.55 -8.34
N THR A 570 23.55 -2.01 -9.47
CA THR A 570 24.24 -2.04 -10.77
C THR A 570 23.36 -1.43 -11.84
N ASP A 571 23.92 -0.54 -12.66
CA ASP A 571 23.23 0.03 -13.81
C ASP A 571 23.40 -0.82 -15.09
N SER A 572 22.61 -0.51 -16.12
CA SER A 572 22.64 -1.20 -17.41
C SER A 572 23.93 -0.99 -18.21
N SER A 573 24.82 -0.12 -17.76
CA SER A 573 26.19 0.06 -18.29
C SER A 573 27.25 -0.71 -17.50
N GLY A 574 26.85 -1.44 -16.45
CA GLY A 574 27.75 -2.22 -15.60
C GLY A 574 28.39 -1.41 -14.45
N GLY A 575 28.05 -0.14 -14.29
CA GLY A 575 28.50 0.69 -13.18
C GLY A 575 27.85 0.24 -11.86
N THR A 576 28.58 0.35 -10.74
CA THR A 576 28.07 -0.05 -9.41
C THR A 576 28.28 1.02 -8.36
N ASP A 577 27.39 1.10 -7.37
CA ASP A 577 27.56 1.90 -6.15
C ASP A 577 26.90 1.23 -4.94
N ARG A 578 27.28 1.66 -3.72
CA ARG A 578 26.85 1.07 -2.44
C ARG A 578 26.37 2.13 -1.46
N ASP A 579 25.33 1.80 -0.70
CA ASP A 579 24.91 2.58 0.47
C ASP A 579 24.51 1.66 1.63
N THR A 580 24.60 2.17 2.86
CA THR A 580 24.37 1.40 4.10
C THR A 580 23.23 1.98 4.92
N VAL A 581 22.39 1.10 5.46
CA VAL A 581 21.33 1.42 6.43
C VAL A 581 21.55 0.67 7.75
N GLN A 582 21.28 1.35 8.86
CA GLN A 582 21.34 0.80 10.20
C GLN A 582 19.94 0.31 10.64
N VAL A 583 19.88 -0.88 11.24
CA VAL A 583 18.67 -1.40 11.90
C VAL A 583 19.01 -1.69 13.36
N VAL A 584 18.46 -0.90 14.27
CA VAL A 584 18.64 -1.08 15.72
C VAL A 584 17.48 -1.90 16.27
N VAL A 585 17.74 -3.10 16.76
CA VAL A 585 16.76 -3.87 17.53
C VAL A 585 17.03 -3.66 19.00
N GLN A 586 16.12 -3.00 19.69
CA GLN A 586 16.28 -2.71 21.11
C GLN A 586 15.16 -3.33 21.94
N ASN A 587 15.45 -3.50 23.23
CA ASN A 587 14.41 -3.89 24.18
C ASN A 587 13.32 -2.81 24.20
N CYS A 588 12.08 -3.24 24.40
CA CYS A 588 11.01 -2.33 24.72
C CYS A 588 11.30 -1.69 26.08
N THR A 589 11.73 -0.43 26.10
CA THR A 589 11.89 0.36 27.31
C THR A 589 10.68 1.27 27.48
N TYR A 590 9.69 0.85 28.27
CA TYR A 590 8.65 1.75 28.75
C TYR A 590 9.13 2.42 30.05
N ASN A 591 9.26 3.75 30.05
CA ASN A 591 9.64 4.55 31.22
C ASN A 591 8.47 4.81 32.20
N ASN A 592 7.39 4.03 32.12
CA ASN A 592 6.31 4.12 33.09
C ASN A 592 6.57 3.11 34.21
N SER A 593 6.45 3.56 35.46
CA SER A 593 6.45 2.63 36.60
C SER A 593 5.23 1.71 36.47
N PRO A 594 5.40 0.37 36.44
CA PRO A 594 4.30 -0.58 36.40
C PRO A 594 3.21 -0.21 37.42
N LYS A 595 1.97 -0.02 36.96
CA LYS A 595 0.86 0.27 37.87
C LYS A 595 0.11 -1.01 38.23
N SER A 596 -0.41 -1.03 39.45
CA SER A 596 -1.36 -2.03 39.91
C SER A 596 -2.77 -1.46 39.73
N ILE A 597 -3.56 -2.09 38.86
CA ILE A 597 -4.96 -1.72 38.59
C ILE A 597 -5.84 -2.73 39.32
N THR A 598 -6.78 -2.29 40.17
CA THR A 598 -7.71 -3.19 40.86
C THR A 598 -9.11 -3.04 40.30
N ILE A 599 -9.75 -4.16 39.92
CA ILE A 599 -11.11 -4.22 39.40
C ILE A 599 -12.05 -4.78 40.48
N THR A 600 -13.16 -4.08 40.74
CA THR A 600 -14.23 -4.42 41.71
C THR A 600 -15.62 -4.42 41.05
N ALA A 601 -16.68 -4.71 41.82
CA ALA A 601 -18.08 -4.87 41.37
C ALA A 601 -18.65 -3.69 40.56
N ASP A 602 -18.28 -2.46 40.94
CA ASP A 602 -18.95 -1.23 40.49
C ASP A 602 -18.62 -0.80 39.05
N VAL A 603 -17.77 -1.54 38.35
CA VAL A 603 -17.17 -1.10 37.09
C VAL A 603 -17.76 -1.80 35.84
N TYR A 604 -18.67 -2.79 35.95
CA TYR A 604 -18.93 -3.73 34.83
C TYR A 604 -20.15 -3.48 33.92
N LYS A 605 -19.90 -3.14 32.63
CA LYS A 605 -20.61 -3.53 31.36
C LYS A 605 -19.58 -3.48 30.20
N PRO A 606 -19.77 -4.20 29.06
CA PRO A 606 -18.68 -4.89 28.34
C PRO A 606 -17.48 -3.98 28.04
N PHE A 607 -16.36 -4.26 28.71
CA PHE A 607 -15.12 -3.48 28.61
C PHE A 607 -14.41 -3.65 27.27
N SER A 608 -13.80 -2.57 26.82
CA SER A 608 -12.59 -2.61 26.03
C SER A 608 -11.42 -2.34 27.00
N PHE A 609 -10.77 -3.43 27.43
CA PHE A 609 -9.72 -3.45 28.46
C PHE A 609 -8.64 -2.36 28.27
N ALA A 610 -8.32 -2.04 27.02
CA ALA A 610 -7.33 -1.03 26.64
C ALA A 610 -7.79 0.42 26.87
N THR A 611 -9.03 0.75 26.52
CA THR A 611 -9.56 2.12 26.59
C THR A 611 -9.98 2.49 28.01
N ASP A 612 -10.48 1.52 28.76
CA ASP A 612 -11.19 1.81 30.02
C ASP A 612 -10.25 1.88 31.23
N PHE A 613 -9.08 1.21 31.14
CA PHE A 613 -8.08 1.18 32.22
C PHE A 613 -6.71 1.73 31.81
N ASN A 614 -6.53 2.08 30.53
CA ASN A 614 -5.26 2.54 29.95
C ASN A 614 -4.10 1.61 30.33
N VAL A 615 -4.28 0.29 30.14
CA VAL A 615 -3.30 -0.73 30.54
C VAL A 615 -2.06 -0.63 29.64
N LEU A 616 -0.88 -0.55 30.24
CA LEU A 616 0.40 -0.40 29.57
C LEU A 616 1.31 -1.61 29.84
N PRO A 617 2.38 -1.82 29.04
CA PRO A 617 3.37 -2.85 29.32
C PRO A 617 3.88 -2.84 30.76
N GLY A 618 3.88 -4.02 31.38
CA GLY A 618 4.31 -4.25 32.76
C GLY A 618 3.22 -4.09 33.82
N ASP A 619 2.07 -3.54 33.47
CA ASP A 619 0.99 -3.34 34.43
C ASP A 619 0.45 -4.68 34.98
N THR A 620 0.04 -4.64 36.25
CA THR A 620 -0.64 -5.76 36.90
C THR A 620 -2.10 -5.39 37.13
N VAL A 621 -3.01 -6.14 36.50
CA VAL A 621 -4.45 -6.04 36.69
C VAL A 621 -4.90 -7.09 37.70
N LYS A 622 -5.36 -6.63 38.86
CA LYS A 622 -5.86 -7.44 39.97
C LYS A 622 -7.38 -7.45 39.96
N ILE A 623 -7.98 -8.62 39.93
CA ILE A 623 -9.44 -8.78 39.96
C ILE A 623 -9.86 -9.24 41.35
N ASP A 624 -10.64 -8.44 42.05
CA ASP A 624 -11.09 -8.77 43.41
C ASP A 624 -12.26 -9.76 43.37
N ALA A 625 -11.96 -11.03 43.65
CA ALA A 625 -12.94 -12.11 43.62
C ALA A 625 -14.01 -11.99 44.72
N ALA A 626 -13.75 -11.23 45.80
CA ALA A 626 -14.73 -11.00 46.87
C ALA A 626 -15.75 -9.91 46.49
N GLN A 627 -15.50 -9.16 45.43
CA GLN A 627 -16.36 -8.07 44.97
C GLN A 627 -17.03 -8.39 43.63
N VAL A 628 -16.52 -9.35 42.88
CA VAL A 628 -17.01 -9.69 41.55
C VAL A 628 -17.84 -10.98 41.63
N ASP A 629 -19.13 -10.86 41.91
CA ASP A 629 -20.07 -11.98 41.90
C ASP A 629 -20.20 -12.55 40.48
N SER A 630 -19.89 -13.85 40.33
CA SER A 630 -20.02 -14.70 39.12
C SER A 630 -20.18 -13.96 37.78
N LEU A 631 -19.05 -13.66 37.11
CA LEU A 631 -19.05 -13.02 35.78
C LEU A 631 -19.54 -13.99 34.70
N ASP A 632 -20.51 -13.62 33.86
CA ASP A 632 -20.91 -14.49 32.73
C ASP A 632 -19.88 -14.51 31.58
N ASN A 633 -19.27 -13.36 31.27
CA ASN A 633 -18.22 -13.23 30.26
C ASN A 633 -17.14 -12.24 30.73
N PHE A 634 -15.87 -12.54 30.48
CA PHE A 634 -14.73 -11.68 30.75
C PHE A 634 -13.88 -11.57 29.48
N ILE A 635 -13.88 -10.40 28.83
CA ILE A 635 -13.17 -10.21 27.55
C ILE A 635 -11.95 -9.32 27.75
N VAL A 636 -10.82 -9.75 27.19
CA VAL A 636 -9.56 -9.02 27.17
C VAL A 636 -9.12 -8.82 25.72
N GLY A 637 -9.35 -7.62 25.19
CA GLY A 637 -8.99 -7.23 23.82
C GLY A 637 -8.12 -5.98 23.77
N ASN A 638 -7.30 -5.87 22.72
CA ASN A 638 -6.52 -4.68 22.36
C ASN A 638 -5.47 -4.21 23.39
N VAL A 639 -4.93 -5.12 24.21
CA VAL A 639 -3.88 -4.79 25.18
C VAL A 639 -2.54 -5.39 24.77
N HIS A 640 -1.47 -4.61 24.93
CA HIS A 640 -0.14 -4.97 24.44
C HIS A 640 0.90 -4.73 25.53
N GLY A 641 1.44 -5.81 26.09
CA GLY A 641 2.68 -5.79 26.87
C GLY A 641 3.92 -5.85 25.97
N CYS A 642 5.06 -6.25 26.54
CA CYS A 642 6.27 -6.57 25.79
C CYS A 642 7.04 -7.75 26.45
N PRO A 643 8.04 -8.37 25.80
CA PRO A 643 8.72 -9.58 26.29
C PRO A 643 9.33 -9.48 27.70
N GLY A 644 9.72 -8.29 28.14
CA GLY A 644 10.29 -8.05 29.48
C GLY A 644 9.31 -7.44 30.48
N GLN A 645 8.14 -6.99 30.01
CA GLN A 645 7.11 -6.34 30.82
C GLN A 645 5.74 -6.82 30.31
N PRO A 646 5.38 -8.10 30.53
CA PRO A 646 4.07 -8.59 30.17
C PRO A 646 3.00 -7.90 31.03
N ILE A 647 1.79 -7.79 30.50
CA ILE A 647 0.63 -7.40 31.32
C ILE A 647 0.23 -8.62 32.13
N ILE A 648 0.20 -8.50 33.45
CA ILE A 648 -0.20 -9.58 34.36
C ILE A 648 -1.65 -9.39 34.75
N ILE A 649 -2.52 -10.37 34.51
CA ILE A 649 -3.89 -10.40 34.99
C ILE A 649 -3.99 -11.49 36.05
N LYS A 650 -4.37 -11.13 37.28
CA LYS A 650 -4.44 -12.08 38.39
C LYS A 650 -5.62 -11.84 39.34
N PRO A 651 -6.18 -12.90 39.94
CA PRO A 651 -7.18 -12.76 41.00
C PRO A 651 -6.53 -12.30 42.31
N ILE A 652 -7.29 -11.58 43.12
CA ILE A 652 -6.99 -11.26 44.53
C ILE A 652 -8.21 -11.55 45.39
N ASN A 653 -7.99 -11.70 46.71
CA ASN A 653 -9.05 -11.87 47.72
C ASN A 653 -10.00 -13.06 47.51
N GLY A 654 -9.61 -14.04 46.69
CA GLY A 654 -10.37 -15.28 46.48
C GLY A 654 -10.13 -15.89 45.10
N ARG A 655 -10.76 -17.04 44.83
CA ARG A 655 -10.78 -17.65 43.49
C ARG A 655 -11.81 -16.94 42.63
N LEU A 656 -11.40 -16.51 41.45
CA LEU A 656 -12.30 -15.91 40.46
C LEU A 656 -13.14 -17.00 39.78
N ASN A 657 -14.46 -16.84 39.72
CA ASN A 657 -15.36 -17.78 39.05
C ASN A 657 -16.11 -17.07 37.90
N ILE A 658 -15.90 -17.53 36.67
CA ILE A 658 -16.37 -16.89 35.43
C ILE A 658 -17.18 -17.90 34.58
N GLY A 659 -18.12 -17.44 33.78
CA GLY A 659 -18.76 -18.19 32.71
C GLY A 659 -17.75 -18.44 31.59
N THR A 660 -17.44 -17.42 30.78
CA THR A 660 -16.43 -17.51 29.72
C THR A 660 -15.38 -16.43 29.83
N ILE A 661 -14.10 -16.78 29.72
CA ILE A 661 -13.03 -15.79 29.53
C ILE A 661 -12.53 -15.84 28.10
N LYS A 662 -12.42 -14.68 27.45
CA LYS A 662 -12.04 -14.56 26.04
C LYS A 662 -10.94 -13.52 25.84
N PHE A 663 -9.83 -13.95 25.28
CA PHE A 663 -8.77 -13.08 24.77
C PHE A 663 -9.01 -12.89 23.26
N SER A 664 -10.07 -12.16 22.91
CA SER A 664 -10.54 -11.94 21.54
C SER A 664 -11.37 -10.66 21.41
N ASN A 665 -11.69 -10.24 20.18
CA ASN A 665 -12.64 -9.15 19.92
C ASN A 665 -14.11 -9.63 20.19
N THR A 666 -15.00 -8.72 20.58
CA THR A 666 -16.44 -8.98 20.84
C THR A 666 -17.39 -8.52 19.74
N GLY A 667 -16.91 -8.32 18.51
CA GLY A 667 -17.78 -7.94 17.39
C GLY A 667 -17.24 -8.44 16.05
N GLU A 668 -18.15 -8.76 15.14
CA GLU A 668 -17.93 -9.28 13.77
C GLU A 668 -17.22 -8.28 12.83
N GLY A 669 -16.09 -7.71 13.24
CA GLY A 669 -15.27 -6.82 12.44
C GLY A 669 -13.88 -7.40 12.22
N VAL A 670 -13.52 -7.62 10.95
CA VAL A 670 -12.15 -7.96 10.52
C VAL A 670 -11.27 -6.73 10.75
N GLY A 671 -10.47 -6.75 11.82
CA GLY A 671 -9.61 -5.62 12.22
C GLY A 671 -8.61 -5.99 13.32
N ASN A 672 -7.44 -5.32 13.32
CA ASN A 672 -6.19 -5.66 14.02
C ASN A 672 -6.22 -5.50 15.57
N ASN A 673 -7.35 -5.76 16.25
CA ASN A 673 -7.55 -5.61 17.69
C ASN A 673 -6.97 -6.80 18.50
N LYS A 674 -5.70 -7.11 18.28
CA LYS A 674 -5.02 -8.27 18.89
C LYS A 674 -4.47 -7.92 20.26
N SER A 675 -4.32 -8.94 21.09
CA SER A 675 -3.78 -8.84 22.43
C SER A 675 -2.40 -9.51 22.46
N SER A 676 -1.39 -8.93 23.11
CA SER A 676 -0.03 -9.50 23.08
C SER A 676 0.79 -9.31 24.35
N TYR A 677 1.66 -10.28 24.69
CA TYR A 677 2.48 -10.29 25.92
C TYR A 677 1.61 -10.15 27.17
N ILE A 678 0.72 -11.12 27.34
CA ILE A 678 -0.23 -11.16 28.45
C ILE A 678 0.03 -12.43 29.24
N HIS A 679 -0.03 -12.30 30.56
CA HIS A 679 0.05 -13.39 31.50
C HIS A 679 -1.23 -13.45 32.34
N LEU A 680 -2.05 -14.47 32.13
CA LEU A 680 -3.16 -14.79 33.03
C LEU A 680 -2.62 -15.71 34.15
N ASP A 681 -2.31 -15.10 35.30
CA ASP A 681 -1.72 -15.78 36.45
C ASP A 681 -2.78 -16.13 37.50
N GLY A 682 -3.20 -17.39 37.52
CA GLY A 682 -4.10 -17.94 38.54
C GLY A 682 -3.40 -18.45 39.79
N SER A 683 -2.08 -18.26 39.94
CA SER A 683 -1.32 -18.80 41.07
C SER A 683 -1.44 -17.94 42.33
N GLY A 684 -0.96 -18.48 43.46
CA GLY A 684 -0.81 -17.72 44.70
C GLY A 684 -2.11 -17.33 45.41
N VAL A 685 -3.25 -17.90 45.00
CA VAL A 685 -4.54 -17.69 45.70
C VAL A 685 -4.63 -18.63 46.90
N PRO A 686 -4.76 -18.12 48.15
CA PRO A 686 -4.81 -18.96 49.34
C PRO A 686 -5.94 -20.00 49.28
N GLY A 687 -5.61 -21.27 49.52
CA GLY A 687 -6.57 -22.38 49.51
C GLY A 687 -6.97 -22.91 48.12
N TYR A 688 -6.43 -22.34 47.03
CA TYR A 688 -6.77 -22.74 45.68
C TYR A 688 -5.52 -22.96 44.81
N THR A 689 -5.34 -24.18 44.32
CA THR A 689 -4.31 -24.48 43.30
C THR A 689 -4.59 -23.76 41.98
N TYR A 690 -5.87 -23.59 41.64
CA TYR A 690 -6.32 -22.90 40.43
C TYR A 690 -7.13 -21.67 40.83
N GLY A 691 -6.51 -20.50 40.78
CA GLY A 691 -7.10 -19.23 41.23
C GLY A 691 -8.09 -18.61 40.25
N VAL A 692 -8.11 -19.07 38.99
CA VAL A 692 -9.09 -18.64 37.99
C VAL A 692 -9.87 -19.87 37.52
N LYS A 693 -11.17 -19.90 37.82
CA LYS A 693 -12.11 -20.92 37.35
C LYS A 693 -13.04 -20.32 36.30
N ALA A 694 -13.20 -20.97 35.14
CA ALA A 694 -14.21 -20.60 34.15
C ALA A 694 -14.98 -21.82 33.63
N ARG A 695 -16.15 -21.64 33.01
CA ARG A 695 -16.74 -22.72 32.19
C ARG A 695 -15.89 -22.95 30.94
N GLN A 696 -15.50 -21.87 30.25
CA GLN A 696 -14.68 -21.95 29.04
C GLN A 696 -13.61 -20.86 29.00
N PHE A 697 -12.42 -21.23 28.52
CA PHE A 697 -11.34 -20.30 28.19
C PHE A 697 -11.18 -20.23 26.66
N VAL A 698 -11.06 -19.01 26.12
CA VAL A 698 -10.83 -18.80 24.70
C VAL A 698 -9.63 -17.87 24.52
N ILE A 699 -8.58 -18.37 23.90
CA ILE A 699 -7.46 -17.61 23.38
C ILE A 699 -7.71 -17.45 21.88
N GLY A 700 -8.22 -16.28 21.49
CA GLY A 700 -8.64 -16.00 20.12
C GLY A 700 -7.48 -15.55 19.25
N THR A 701 -7.40 -14.25 19.00
CA THR A 701 -6.38 -13.64 18.14
C THR A 701 -5.14 -13.17 18.90
N ALA A 702 -5.02 -13.49 20.19
CA ALA A 702 -3.89 -13.11 21.03
C ALA A 702 -2.61 -13.91 20.70
N HIS A 703 -1.44 -13.32 20.93
CA HIS A 703 -0.14 -13.97 20.73
C HIS A 703 0.88 -13.58 21.82
N HIS A 704 1.92 -14.40 22.04
CA HIS A 704 2.81 -14.28 23.20
C HIS A 704 2.00 -14.21 24.50
N MET A 705 1.20 -15.24 24.74
CA MET A 705 0.28 -15.29 25.87
C MET A 705 0.61 -16.50 26.73
N GLU A 706 0.67 -16.28 28.05
CA GLU A 706 0.81 -17.31 29.06
C GLU A 706 -0.46 -17.38 29.91
N ALA A 707 -0.94 -18.60 30.18
CA ALA A 707 -2.03 -18.83 31.11
C ALA A 707 -1.68 -20.01 32.03
N ASN A 708 -1.68 -19.75 33.34
CA ASN A 708 -1.34 -20.74 34.36
C ASN A 708 -2.33 -20.78 35.52
N ASN A 709 -2.40 -21.93 36.19
CA ASN A 709 -3.24 -22.14 37.37
C ASN A 709 -4.72 -21.82 37.08
N ILE A 710 -5.21 -22.27 35.92
CA ILE A 710 -6.59 -22.09 35.46
C ILE A 710 -7.41 -23.38 35.51
N TRP A 711 -8.71 -23.31 35.79
CA TRP A 711 -9.61 -24.46 35.85
C TRP A 711 -10.87 -24.27 34.99
N SER A 712 -11.01 -25.07 33.94
CA SER A 712 -12.26 -25.23 33.18
C SER A 712 -13.15 -26.33 33.79
N ASP A 713 -14.40 -26.00 34.12
CA ASP A 713 -15.39 -26.96 34.64
C ASP A 713 -16.76 -26.75 34.02
N ASN A 714 -17.39 -27.85 33.60
CA ASN A 714 -18.76 -27.87 33.06
C ASN A 714 -18.95 -26.89 31.89
N SER A 715 -18.08 -26.97 30.88
CA SER A 715 -18.00 -25.99 29.79
C SER A 715 -19.24 -25.94 28.90
N GLY A 716 -20.00 -27.05 28.81
CA GLY A 716 -21.09 -27.24 27.85
C GLY A 716 -20.64 -27.37 26.39
N GLN A 717 -19.33 -27.19 26.11
CA GLN A 717 -18.68 -27.24 24.79
C GLN A 717 -17.22 -27.72 24.97
N VAL A 718 -16.25 -27.05 24.34
CA VAL A 718 -14.81 -27.22 24.57
C VAL A 718 -14.40 -26.55 25.89
N GLY A 719 -13.49 -27.18 26.65
CA GLY A 719 -12.95 -26.59 27.89
C GLY A 719 -12.08 -25.35 27.64
N ILE A 720 -11.00 -25.53 26.86
CA ILE A 720 -10.06 -24.46 26.47
C ILE A 720 -9.91 -24.43 24.96
N VAL A 721 -10.08 -23.26 24.35
CA VAL A 721 -9.97 -23.02 22.91
C VAL A 721 -8.78 -22.11 22.63
N ILE A 722 -7.95 -22.47 21.65
CA ILE A 722 -6.83 -21.68 21.14
C ILE A 722 -6.97 -21.61 19.62
N ALA A 723 -7.79 -20.69 19.13
CA ALA A 723 -8.09 -20.60 17.71
C ALA A 723 -8.56 -19.19 17.31
N PRO A 724 -8.20 -18.70 16.13
CA PRO A 724 -8.75 -17.45 15.61
C PRO A 724 -10.24 -17.67 15.28
N TYR A 725 -11.14 -17.12 16.11
CA TYR A 725 -12.57 -17.09 15.82
C TYR A 725 -12.86 -15.96 14.82
N GLU A 726 -12.60 -16.18 13.52
CA GLU A 726 -12.99 -15.22 12.47
C GLU A 726 -13.61 -15.95 11.26
N ASN A 727 -14.90 -15.69 11.00
CA ASN A 727 -15.62 -16.10 9.79
C ASN A 727 -15.22 -15.21 8.59
N ALA A 728 -13.96 -15.20 8.19
CA ALA A 728 -13.49 -14.38 7.07
C ALA A 728 -13.64 -15.10 5.72
N THR A 729 -14.35 -14.48 4.77
CA THR A 729 -14.40 -14.89 3.37
C THR A 729 -13.09 -14.58 2.63
N PRO A 730 -12.66 -15.41 1.66
CA PRO A 730 -11.25 -15.48 1.27
C PRO A 730 -10.91 -14.62 0.04
N LYS A 731 -10.17 -13.52 0.24
CA LYS A 731 -9.27 -12.95 -0.80
C LYS A 731 -7.94 -12.35 -0.28
N SER A 732 -7.67 -12.38 1.02
CA SER A 732 -6.54 -11.63 1.61
C SER A 732 -5.58 -12.42 2.50
N LEU A 733 -5.89 -13.65 2.87
CA LEU A 733 -5.37 -14.20 4.14
C LEU A 733 -3.87 -14.57 4.14
N ASP A 734 -3.31 -15.09 3.05
CA ASP A 734 -1.86 -15.41 3.01
C ASP A 734 -0.95 -14.21 2.73
N ARG A 735 -1.51 -13.09 2.23
CA ARG A 735 -0.72 -11.98 1.66
C ARG A 735 -0.90 -10.65 2.39
N MET A 736 -1.95 -10.50 3.19
CA MET A 736 -2.24 -9.25 3.89
C MET A 736 -1.91 -9.28 5.39
N PHE A 737 -1.59 -10.43 6.00
CA PHE A 737 -1.40 -10.47 7.45
C PHE A 737 -0.31 -11.43 8.00
N PRO A 738 0.98 -11.03 8.02
CA PRO A 738 1.97 -11.62 8.93
C PRO A 738 1.61 -11.45 10.43
N ALA A 739 0.55 -10.71 10.75
CA ALA A 739 0.02 -10.53 12.09
C ALA A 739 -0.99 -11.61 12.54
N HIS A 740 -1.45 -12.52 11.67
CA HIS A 740 -2.45 -13.56 12.02
C HIS A 740 -1.84 -14.88 12.56
N TYR A 741 -0.53 -14.90 12.85
CA TYR A 741 0.12 -16.04 13.50
C TYR A 741 -0.18 -16.04 15.01
N MET A 742 -0.98 -17.00 15.47
CA MET A 742 -0.92 -17.40 16.88
C MET A 742 0.48 -17.99 17.14
N ARG A 743 1.25 -17.35 18.03
CA ARG A 743 2.64 -17.73 18.31
C ARG A 743 2.98 -17.45 19.76
N GLY A 744 3.90 -18.24 20.32
CA GLY A 744 4.32 -18.10 21.71
C GLY A 744 3.15 -18.25 22.69
N ILE A 745 2.27 -19.22 22.46
CA ILE A 745 1.17 -19.51 23.39
C ILE A 745 1.64 -20.56 24.40
N TYR A 746 1.59 -20.23 25.70
CA TYR A 746 1.95 -21.12 26.80
C TYR A 746 0.71 -21.37 27.67
N LEU A 747 0.25 -22.62 27.69
CA LEU A 747 -0.84 -23.07 28.55
C LEU A 747 -0.26 -24.11 29.51
N HIS A 748 -0.26 -23.82 30.81
CA HIS A 748 0.23 -24.78 31.78
C HIS A 748 -0.44 -24.72 33.15
N ASP A 749 -0.18 -25.73 33.98
CA ASP A 749 -0.77 -25.85 35.32
C ASP A 749 -2.29 -25.62 35.26
N PHE A 750 -2.96 -26.33 34.35
CA PHE A 750 -4.39 -26.15 34.07
C PHE A 750 -5.18 -27.39 34.44
N LYS A 751 -6.48 -27.23 34.70
CA LYS A 751 -7.41 -28.33 34.93
C LYS A 751 -8.63 -28.24 34.01
N VAL A 752 -9.07 -29.38 33.47
CA VAL A 752 -10.36 -29.53 32.77
C VAL A 752 -11.11 -30.70 33.39
N THR A 753 -12.25 -30.45 34.04
CA THR A 753 -12.99 -31.54 34.73
C THR A 753 -14.09 -32.16 33.87
N ARG A 754 -14.88 -31.33 33.16
CA ARG A 754 -16.03 -31.76 32.35
C ARG A 754 -16.23 -30.86 31.14
N SER A 755 -15.77 -31.30 29.96
CA SER A 755 -16.13 -30.71 28.67
C SER A 755 -17.03 -31.64 27.85
N VAL A 756 -17.90 -31.07 27.03
CA VAL A 756 -18.80 -31.82 26.10
C VAL A 756 -18.06 -32.19 24.82
N ASN A 757 -17.15 -31.33 24.37
CA ASN A 757 -16.28 -31.52 23.21
C ASN A 757 -14.86 -31.83 23.72
N GLU A 758 -13.83 -31.25 23.11
CA GLU A 758 -12.44 -31.47 23.51
C GLU A 758 -12.14 -30.86 24.89
N GLY A 759 -11.13 -31.40 25.57
CA GLY A 759 -10.56 -30.76 26.76
C GLY A 759 -9.86 -29.46 26.38
N VAL A 760 -8.91 -29.57 25.46
CA VAL A 760 -8.19 -28.45 24.83
C VAL A 760 -8.27 -28.58 23.31
N TYR A 761 -8.71 -27.54 22.62
CA TYR A 761 -8.80 -27.47 21.16
C TYR A 761 -7.92 -26.35 20.63
N VAL A 762 -7.05 -26.65 19.67
CA VAL A 762 -6.11 -25.70 19.08
C VAL A 762 -6.19 -25.75 17.55
N GLY A 763 -6.39 -24.58 16.92
CA GLY A 763 -6.40 -24.42 15.46
C GLY A 763 -7.73 -24.75 14.78
N GLY A 764 -7.69 -25.28 13.55
CA GLY A 764 -8.85 -25.65 12.73
C GLY A 764 -8.79 -27.12 12.30
N SER A 765 -9.88 -27.88 12.41
CA SER A 765 -9.91 -29.33 12.16
C SER A 765 -9.87 -29.75 10.68
N THR A 766 -10.03 -28.84 9.73
CA THR A 766 -9.93 -29.09 8.27
C THR A 766 -9.20 -27.97 7.54
N PRO A 767 -8.37 -28.27 6.52
CA PRO A 767 -8.06 -27.29 5.48
C PRO A 767 -9.37 -26.88 4.82
N GLN A 768 -9.73 -25.60 4.82
CA GLN A 768 -10.97 -25.18 4.18
C GLN A 768 -10.79 -25.23 2.66
N THR A 769 -11.37 -26.25 2.01
CA THR A 769 -11.51 -26.29 0.55
C THR A 769 -12.69 -25.43 0.14
N PHE A 770 -12.43 -24.32 -0.54
CA PHE A 770 -13.47 -23.45 -1.10
C PHE A 770 -13.69 -23.75 -2.58
N VAL A 771 -14.95 -23.72 -3.00
CA VAL A 771 -15.34 -23.94 -4.41
C VAL A 771 -14.64 -22.92 -5.31
N GLY A 772 -13.76 -23.40 -6.19
CA GLY A 772 -13.07 -22.58 -7.21
C GLY A 772 -11.54 -22.49 -7.10
N TYR A 773 -10.90 -23.12 -6.11
CA TYR A 773 -9.43 -23.18 -5.98
C TYR A 773 -8.94 -24.61 -5.69
N SER A 774 -7.80 -25.00 -6.28
CA SER A 774 -7.20 -26.33 -6.13
C SER A 774 -6.28 -26.50 -4.94
N ASP A 775 -5.86 -25.40 -4.28
CA ASP A 775 -4.92 -25.45 -3.15
C ASP A 775 -5.59 -25.17 -1.79
N PRO A 776 -5.47 -26.08 -0.80
CA PRO A 776 -5.97 -25.85 0.55
C PRO A 776 -5.11 -24.84 1.32
N ILE A 777 -5.69 -23.72 1.77
CA ILE A 777 -5.03 -22.74 2.65
C ILE A 777 -5.34 -23.09 4.11
N ASN A 778 -4.35 -23.64 4.81
CA ASN A 778 -4.43 -23.85 6.27
C ASN A 778 -4.15 -22.53 6.99
N ALA A 779 -4.99 -22.13 7.97
CA ALA A 779 -4.54 -21.17 8.97
C ALA A 779 -3.23 -21.71 9.60
N ARG A 780 -2.13 -20.95 9.67
CA ARG A 780 -0.84 -21.46 10.20
C ARG A 780 -0.50 -20.78 11.53
N GLY A 781 -0.72 -21.46 12.65
CA GLY A 781 -0.11 -21.12 13.93
C GLY A 781 1.39 -21.45 13.94
N ASP A 782 2.22 -20.67 14.63
CA ASP A 782 3.67 -20.93 14.72
C ASP A 782 4.02 -21.82 15.90
N SER A 783 3.65 -21.42 17.13
CA SER A 783 4.08 -22.11 18.35
C SER A 783 3.06 -22.11 19.48
N VAL A 784 2.83 -23.30 20.04
CA VAL A 784 1.96 -23.56 21.20
C VAL A 784 2.61 -24.60 22.12
N TYR A 785 2.58 -24.35 23.43
CA TYR A 785 3.12 -25.19 24.48
C TYR A 785 2.00 -25.52 25.47
N ILE A 786 1.70 -26.80 25.67
CA ILE A 786 0.62 -27.28 26.54
C ILE A 786 1.21 -28.30 27.53
N TYR A 787 1.32 -27.92 28.79
CA TYR A 787 2.02 -28.76 29.76
C TYR A 787 1.51 -28.68 31.20
N ASN A 788 1.86 -29.66 32.03
CA ASN A 788 1.41 -29.74 33.43
C ASN A 788 -0.12 -29.64 33.62
N GLY A 789 -0.90 -30.09 32.63
CA GLY A 789 -2.36 -30.07 32.67
C GLY A 789 -2.99 -31.33 33.25
N GLU A 790 -4.17 -31.20 33.85
CA GLU A 790 -5.02 -32.31 34.30
C GLU A 790 -6.36 -32.30 33.55
N ILE A 791 -6.67 -33.35 32.80
CA ILE A 791 -7.97 -33.52 32.13
C ILE A 791 -8.69 -34.75 32.70
N ASP A 792 -9.70 -34.52 33.54
CA ASP A 792 -10.48 -35.61 34.13
C ASP A 792 -11.40 -36.25 33.08
N THR A 793 -12.32 -35.46 32.51
CA THR A 793 -13.24 -35.93 31.48
C THR A 793 -13.41 -34.92 30.34
N SER A 794 -13.31 -35.40 29.10
CA SER A 794 -13.75 -34.69 27.89
C SER A 794 -14.69 -35.58 27.07
N GLY A 795 -15.65 -34.98 26.38
CA GLY A 795 -16.60 -35.73 25.55
C GLY A 795 -16.00 -36.15 24.21
N GLN A 796 -15.22 -35.27 23.58
CA GLN A 796 -14.32 -35.57 22.45
C GLN A 796 -12.86 -35.58 22.96
N ASP A 797 -11.88 -35.29 22.11
CA ASP A 797 -10.46 -35.55 22.41
C ASP A 797 -9.95 -34.84 23.66
N GLY A 798 -8.93 -35.39 24.31
CA GLY A 798 -8.32 -34.73 25.46
C GLY A 798 -7.68 -33.41 25.04
N ILE A 799 -6.70 -33.48 24.14
CA ILE A 799 -6.03 -32.33 23.52
C ILE A 799 -5.99 -32.54 22.00
N GLN A 800 -6.56 -31.61 21.23
CA GLN A 800 -6.47 -31.60 19.77
C GLN A 800 -5.68 -30.38 19.31
N VAL A 801 -4.69 -30.61 18.43
CA VAL A 801 -3.92 -29.54 17.79
C VAL A 801 -3.81 -29.76 16.30
N SER A 802 -4.37 -28.84 15.52
CA SER A 802 -4.22 -28.80 14.05
C SER A 802 -3.59 -27.48 13.64
N SER A 803 -2.94 -27.45 12.48
CA SER A 803 -2.51 -26.19 11.85
C SER A 803 -1.45 -25.38 12.63
N PHE A 804 -0.57 -26.02 13.42
CA PHE A 804 0.53 -25.35 14.15
C PHE A 804 1.92 -25.91 13.82
N TYR A 805 2.89 -25.06 13.45
CA TYR A 805 4.24 -25.53 13.10
C TYR A 805 5.02 -26.17 14.26
N LYS A 806 4.84 -25.66 15.50
CA LYS A 806 5.46 -26.16 16.73
C LYS A 806 4.43 -26.34 17.85
N ALA A 807 3.91 -27.54 18.00
CA ALA A 807 3.05 -27.95 19.11
C ALA A 807 3.83 -28.82 20.10
N TRP A 808 4.14 -28.32 21.30
CA TRP A 808 4.83 -29.09 22.34
C TRP A 808 3.86 -29.44 23.46
N ILE A 809 3.59 -30.74 23.62
CA ILE A 809 2.58 -31.24 24.56
C ILE A 809 3.25 -32.21 25.53
N PHE A 810 3.38 -31.84 26.80
CA PHE A 810 4.17 -32.63 27.74
C PHE A 810 3.73 -32.54 29.20
N HIS A 811 4.03 -33.55 30.00
CA HIS A 811 3.70 -33.56 31.44
C HIS A 811 2.20 -33.39 31.77
N ASN A 812 1.31 -33.72 30.84
CA ASN A 812 -0.14 -33.69 31.09
C ASN A 812 -0.64 -35.04 31.60
N TYR A 813 -1.63 -35.02 32.49
CA TYR A 813 -2.37 -36.18 32.99
C TYR A 813 -3.81 -36.16 32.50
N MET A 814 -4.30 -37.27 31.95
CA MET A 814 -5.67 -37.42 31.46
C MET A 814 -6.25 -38.76 31.89
N ASP A 815 -7.48 -38.80 32.42
CA ASP A 815 -8.03 -40.04 33.01
C ASP A 815 -9.26 -40.61 32.30
N ARG A 816 -10.04 -39.82 31.54
CA ARG A 816 -11.13 -40.27 30.66
C ARG A 816 -11.36 -39.32 29.47
N PRO A 817 -10.37 -39.10 28.59
CA PRO A 817 -10.61 -38.31 27.40
C PRO A 817 -11.53 -39.04 26.41
N ALA A 818 -12.29 -38.28 25.63
CA ALA A 818 -13.14 -38.74 24.53
C ALA A 818 -14.26 -39.72 24.88
N LYS A 819 -14.93 -39.47 26.02
CA LYS A 819 -15.99 -40.31 26.57
C LYS A 819 -17.15 -40.60 25.60
N ASN A 820 -17.48 -39.70 24.68
CA ASN A 820 -18.62 -39.85 23.78
C ASN A 820 -18.34 -40.80 22.60
N ASN A 821 -17.07 -41.16 22.36
CA ASN A 821 -16.64 -42.10 21.32
C ASN A 821 -17.28 -41.86 19.93
N ILE A 822 -17.14 -40.64 19.42
CA ILE A 822 -17.70 -40.22 18.12
C ILE A 822 -16.66 -40.47 17.02
N ALA A 823 -17.07 -40.97 15.84
CA ALA A 823 -16.17 -41.21 14.71
C ALA A 823 -15.40 -39.94 14.30
N GLY A 824 -14.09 -40.07 14.06
CA GLY A 824 -13.18 -38.93 13.81
C GLY A 824 -12.64 -38.25 15.07
N HIS A 825 -13.21 -38.58 16.24
CA HIS A 825 -12.75 -38.22 17.57
C HIS A 825 -12.53 -39.51 18.39
N GLY A 826 -12.00 -39.41 19.62
CA GLY A 826 -11.81 -40.61 20.46
C GLY A 826 -10.47 -40.70 21.18
N THR A 827 -9.61 -39.71 21.01
CA THR A 827 -8.19 -39.83 21.34
C THR A 827 -7.83 -39.01 22.57
N GLY A 828 -6.82 -39.44 23.33
CA GLY A 828 -6.21 -38.60 24.36
C GLY A 828 -5.57 -37.34 23.77
N ILE A 829 -4.57 -37.48 22.89
CA ILE A 829 -3.93 -36.37 22.18
C ILE A 829 -3.98 -36.56 20.66
N ILE A 830 -4.44 -35.57 19.91
CA ILE A 830 -4.40 -35.54 18.45
C ILE A 830 -3.46 -34.43 17.96
N LEU A 831 -2.51 -34.78 17.10
CA LEU A 831 -1.89 -33.85 16.15
C LEU A 831 -2.53 -34.05 14.78
N GLY A 832 -3.36 -33.10 14.36
CA GLY A 832 -4.05 -33.12 13.08
C GLY A 832 -3.23 -32.48 11.95
N SER A 833 -3.88 -32.33 10.79
CA SER A 833 -3.27 -31.81 9.56
C SER A 833 -2.54 -30.47 9.76
N GLY A 834 -1.39 -30.32 9.09
CA GLY A 834 -0.60 -29.08 9.12
C GLY A 834 0.14 -28.82 10.44
N THR A 835 0.19 -29.79 11.36
CA THR A 835 0.85 -29.65 12.66
C THR A 835 2.22 -30.33 12.71
N GLY A 836 3.25 -29.58 13.10
CA GLY A 836 4.54 -30.10 13.56
C GLY A 836 4.65 -29.99 15.08
N GLY A 837 5.37 -30.91 15.75
CA GLY A 837 5.40 -30.87 17.21
C GLY A 837 6.15 -32.01 17.90
N LYS A 838 6.13 -31.98 19.24
CA LYS A 838 6.73 -32.99 20.13
C LYS A 838 5.73 -33.34 21.23
N ILE A 839 5.56 -34.63 21.50
CA ILE A 839 4.73 -35.15 22.60
C ILE A 839 5.59 -36.03 23.50
N TRP A 840 5.70 -35.73 24.79
CA TRP A 840 6.48 -36.54 25.73
C TRP A 840 5.97 -36.46 27.17
N ASN A 841 6.21 -37.49 27.98
CA ASN A 841 5.86 -37.52 29.41
C ASN A 841 4.40 -37.19 29.74
N ASN A 842 3.45 -37.56 28.88
CA ASN A 842 2.02 -37.46 29.18
C ASN A 842 1.49 -38.80 29.70
N ILE A 843 0.56 -38.77 30.65
CA ILE A 843 -0.14 -39.94 31.16
C ILE A 843 -1.58 -39.88 30.67
N ILE A 844 -2.01 -40.89 29.92
CA ILE A 844 -3.36 -40.98 29.36
C ILE A 844 -3.97 -42.29 29.80
N ARG A 845 -5.09 -42.23 30.51
CA ARG A 845 -5.82 -43.41 30.99
C ARG A 845 -7.24 -43.39 30.44
N ARG A 846 -7.77 -44.59 30.16
CA ARG A 846 -9.18 -44.85 29.81
C ARG A 846 -9.71 -43.92 28.70
N ALA A 847 -8.88 -43.62 27.70
CA ALA A 847 -9.32 -43.02 26.44
C ALA A 847 -10.28 -43.99 25.72
N ALA A 848 -11.27 -43.48 25.00
CA ALA A 848 -12.23 -44.32 24.29
C ALA A 848 -11.59 -45.11 23.13
N ASN A 849 -10.65 -44.49 22.40
CA ASN A 849 -9.91 -45.10 21.30
C ASN A 849 -8.38 -45.00 21.54
N GLN A 850 -7.65 -44.21 20.76
CA GLN A 850 -6.20 -44.11 20.85
C GLN A 850 -5.75 -43.25 22.05
N GLY A 851 -4.59 -43.58 22.61
CA GLY A 851 -3.93 -42.68 23.56
C GLY A 851 -3.42 -41.41 22.86
N ILE A 852 -2.66 -41.59 21.77
CA ILE A 852 -2.11 -40.51 20.95
C ILE A 852 -2.36 -40.87 19.48
N LEU A 853 -2.79 -39.89 18.69
CA LEU A 853 -2.94 -39.97 17.25
C LEU A 853 -2.14 -38.83 16.60
N VAL A 854 -1.30 -39.18 15.64
CA VAL A 854 -0.62 -38.20 14.77
C VAL A 854 -1.09 -38.47 13.35
N SER A 855 -1.84 -37.53 12.79
CA SER A 855 -2.43 -37.63 11.45
C SER A 855 -1.74 -36.66 10.51
N GLY A 856 -1.00 -37.18 9.53
CA GLY A 856 -0.50 -36.40 8.39
C GLY A 856 -1.55 -36.35 7.27
N HIS A 857 -1.61 -35.25 6.53
CA HIS A 857 -2.27 -35.20 5.23
C HIS A 857 -1.18 -34.99 4.19
N ASP A 858 -1.02 -35.92 3.25
CA ASP A 858 -0.23 -35.68 2.05
C ASP A 858 -0.99 -34.65 1.20
N SER A 859 -0.43 -33.46 1.05
CA SER A 859 -0.78 -32.54 -0.03
C SER A 859 0.45 -32.39 -0.90
N VAL A 860 0.38 -33.00 -2.08
CA VAL A 860 1.33 -32.81 -3.19
C VAL A 860 1.37 -31.35 -3.60
#